data_AF-A0A261C357-F1
#
_entry.id   AF-A0A261C357-F1
#
_cell.length_a   1.000
_cell.length_b   1.000
_cell.length_c   1.000
_cell.angle_alpha   90.00
_cell.angle_beta   90.00
_cell.angle_gamma   90.00
#
_symmetry.space_group_name_H-M   'P 1'
#
loop_
_entity.id
_entity.type
_entity.pdbx_description
1 polymer ?
#
loop_
_entity_poly.entity_id
_entity_poly.type
_entity_poly.pdbx_seq_one_letter_code
_entity_poly.pdbx_strand_id
1 'polypeptide(L)'
;MSLFDNGFPLLRELSAYTLASHILDGNTADWGFSLEEDSSDFVYANQHRDDKQFTEEVADDVIRKLKLGKVIVASDEYDAPRCRVLKAQKTLEKLELRELRGARDFHDTRISEGTDNELAIVDISKLLEALIGKESEGTMRTLAIDGTGTLFAQNEYISKMHPLIPKLENLILFSCDLPPREFKSLCTLFTSLKKLDLCDTKISSLDGISNLPSLELLNLAESVFNQRANLTDLFELKNLRVLNIRAYDTNTPVHNFKRYLSHVKSGKTLPELRMIDVGNNYLDLEDVQLLIKTHPKLELINLIVQRFKILLKLFNKCIDFMEHSTPSDQDYRECLETMFQVTHHDSPQIWDHALRCMQCIGRRPQAFSPEERQDLVVTLYHELVENFPETSFNQSDNDIPWEVKCTWFIFQCDGFLDTTQENINNICQLAAENLTRTADIGLSVPKYCLNVLRNLLRKMTRQRALAMVTSLNLKSHLVDLLSGQNQDSIGIKTVYMLFKVIYALTYIERDNRSDPLQISVDEKCISTLMQSVWDLFFEGKVLKPLSILTDYVQRIDTSVYAVKTQKQRRVISLLGIMMCCVDKNATRLTGDTINEICKHIYEYDNKEDGLKVFEWIVKKSESKEVAGWARWVSGRCGVEIEEDEEVEPAAKRVKPL
;
A
#
# COMPACT_ATOMS: atom_id res chain seq x y z
N MET A 1 -7.65 -26.75 10.78
CA MET A 1 -8.26 -27.43 11.95
C MET A 1 -7.27 -27.35 13.11
N SER A 2 -7.36 -26.29 13.90
CA SER A 2 -6.72 -26.16 15.21
C SER A 2 -7.82 -26.34 16.24
N LEU A 3 -7.80 -27.46 16.97
CA LEU A 3 -8.82 -27.88 17.94
C LEU A 3 -8.56 -27.33 19.35
N PHE A 4 -7.92 -26.15 19.48
CA PHE A 4 -7.62 -25.53 20.78
C PHE A 4 -7.95 -24.03 20.86
N ASP A 5 -8.98 -23.59 20.14
CA ASP A 5 -9.48 -22.20 20.18
C ASP A 5 -10.66 -21.99 21.14
N ASN A 6 -10.93 -22.98 22.02
CA ASN A 6 -11.82 -22.78 23.17
C ASN A 6 -10.94 -22.57 24.40
N GLY A 7 -10.76 -21.31 24.77
CA GLY A 7 -9.93 -20.87 25.89
C GLY A 7 -10.23 -21.62 27.17
N PHE A 8 -9.26 -22.42 27.63
CA PHE A 8 -9.25 -22.87 29.03
C PHE A 8 -8.99 -21.64 29.92
N PRO A 9 -9.84 -21.35 30.91
CA PRO A 9 -9.58 -20.28 31.86
C PRO A 9 -8.24 -20.56 32.56
N LEU A 10 -7.43 -19.52 32.71
CA LEU A 10 -6.12 -19.64 33.36
C LEU A 10 -6.32 -20.15 34.80
N LEU A 11 -5.36 -20.91 35.34
CA LEU A 11 -5.43 -21.44 36.72
C LEU A 11 -5.76 -20.35 37.75
N ARG A 12 -5.27 -19.12 37.51
CA ARG A 12 -5.56 -17.94 38.32
C ARG A 12 -7.05 -17.56 38.33
N GLU A 13 -7.71 -17.60 37.17
CA GLU A 13 -9.14 -17.30 37.02
C GLU A 13 -10.00 -18.36 37.71
N LEU A 14 -9.68 -19.64 37.49
CA LEU A 14 -10.36 -20.74 38.17
C LEU A 14 -10.21 -20.64 39.69
N SER A 15 -9.00 -20.38 40.17
CA SER A 15 -8.72 -20.23 41.61
C SER A 15 -9.50 -19.06 42.22
N ALA A 16 -9.53 -17.91 41.53
CA ALA A 16 -10.23 -16.73 42.02
C ALA A 16 -11.75 -16.94 42.04
N TYR A 17 -12.30 -17.56 41.00
CA TYR A 17 -13.70 -17.92 40.95
C TYR A 17 -14.08 -18.93 42.04
N THR A 18 -13.27 -19.98 42.26
CA THR A 18 -13.50 -20.93 43.35
C THR A 18 -13.47 -20.22 44.71
N LEU A 19 -12.47 -19.37 44.98
CA LEU A 19 -12.39 -18.63 46.22
C LEU A 19 -13.59 -17.68 46.40
N ALA A 20 -14.01 -17.00 45.33
CA ALA A 20 -15.20 -16.14 45.34
C ALA A 20 -16.46 -16.94 45.71
N SER A 21 -16.68 -18.10 45.07
CA SER A 21 -17.82 -18.98 45.35
C SER A 21 -17.81 -19.49 46.80
N HIS A 22 -16.64 -19.87 47.33
CA HIS A 22 -16.47 -20.28 48.73
C HIS A 22 -16.81 -19.15 49.72
N ILE A 23 -16.48 -17.90 49.38
CA ILE A 23 -16.87 -16.73 50.20
C ILE A 23 -18.38 -16.54 50.16
N LEU A 24 -19.02 -16.65 48.99
CA LEU A 24 -20.48 -16.52 48.85
C LEU A 24 -21.24 -17.62 49.59
N ASP A 25 -20.66 -18.82 49.71
CA ASP A 25 -21.24 -19.94 50.46
C ASP A 25 -21.02 -19.86 51.98
N GLY A 26 -20.31 -18.84 52.48
CA GLY A 26 -19.94 -18.73 53.90
C GLY A 26 -18.93 -19.81 54.36
N ASN A 27 -18.29 -20.50 53.42
CA ASN A 27 -17.33 -21.58 53.67
C ASN A 27 -15.90 -21.05 53.94
N THR A 28 -15.78 -19.95 54.69
CA THR A 28 -14.50 -19.28 54.96
C THR A 28 -14.01 -19.45 56.41
N ALA A 29 -14.74 -20.20 57.23
CA ALA A 29 -14.45 -20.38 58.67
C ALA A 29 -13.02 -20.89 58.92
N ASP A 30 -12.51 -21.76 58.05
CA ASP A 30 -11.17 -22.37 58.15
C ASP A 30 -10.06 -21.56 57.46
N TRP A 31 -10.37 -20.41 56.86
CA TRP A 31 -9.35 -19.58 56.21
C TRP A 31 -8.46 -18.91 57.26
N GLY A 32 -7.30 -19.49 57.55
CA GLY A 32 -6.31 -18.92 58.48
C GLY A 32 -5.53 -17.71 57.94
N PHE A 33 -5.87 -17.21 56.74
CA PHE A 33 -5.13 -16.16 56.05
C PHE A 33 -6.06 -15.09 55.45
N SER A 34 -5.48 -13.93 55.13
CA SER A 34 -6.08 -12.85 54.35
C SER A 34 -5.34 -12.73 53.03
N LEU A 35 -6.07 -12.38 51.96
CA LEU A 35 -5.48 -12.22 50.64
C LEU A 35 -4.72 -10.88 50.54
N GLU A 36 -3.67 -10.87 49.72
CA GLU A 36 -3.02 -9.64 49.28
C GLU A 36 -3.95 -8.84 48.35
N GLU A 37 -3.66 -7.55 48.17
CA GLU A 37 -4.54 -6.60 47.47
C GLU A 37 -4.90 -7.05 46.05
N ASP A 38 -3.90 -7.34 45.21
CA ASP A 38 -4.12 -7.76 43.82
C ASP A 38 -4.93 -9.06 43.70
N SER A 39 -4.82 -9.96 44.68
CA SER A 39 -5.61 -11.20 44.72
C SER A 39 -7.02 -10.95 45.26
N SER A 40 -7.15 -10.04 46.22
CA SER A 40 -8.42 -9.62 46.82
C SER A 40 -9.32 -8.95 45.79
N ASP A 41 -8.80 -7.98 45.05
CA ASP A 41 -9.51 -7.27 43.98
C ASP A 41 -10.02 -8.26 42.92
N PHE A 42 -9.17 -9.21 42.54
CA PHE A 42 -9.50 -10.20 41.51
C PHE A 42 -10.54 -11.22 41.98
N VAL A 43 -10.47 -11.67 43.25
CA VAL A 43 -11.49 -12.54 43.85
C VAL A 43 -12.82 -11.80 43.97
N TYR A 44 -12.81 -10.56 44.47
CA TYR A 44 -14.01 -9.74 44.62
C TYR A 44 -14.73 -9.53 43.28
N ALA A 45 -13.99 -9.21 42.21
CA ALA A 45 -14.56 -9.03 40.86
C ALA A 45 -15.20 -10.31 40.27
N ASN A 46 -14.92 -11.50 40.81
CA ASN A 46 -15.51 -12.76 40.37
C ASN A 46 -16.72 -13.20 41.20
N GLN A 47 -17.12 -12.44 42.22
CA GLN A 47 -18.26 -12.79 43.09
C GLN A 47 -19.63 -12.72 42.39
N HIS A 48 -19.70 -12.15 41.19
CA HIS A 48 -20.96 -11.97 40.46
C HIS A 48 -21.20 -13.05 39.41
N ARG A 49 -20.26 -14.01 39.28
CA ARG A 49 -20.39 -15.12 38.32
C ARG A 49 -21.36 -16.21 38.79
N ASP A 50 -21.69 -16.21 40.07
CA ASP A 50 -22.72 -17.07 40.64
C ASP A 50 -23.95 -16.20 40.93
N ASP A 51 -25.16 -16.66 40.56
CA ASP A 51 -26.45 -16.01 40.89
C ASP A 51 -26.80 -16.08 42.41
N LYS A 52 -25.76 -16.10 43.26
CA LYS A 52 -25.86 -16.19 44.72
C LYS A 52 -26.07 -14.81 45.32
N GLN A 53 -26.89 -14.76 46.35
CA GLN A 53 -27.18 -13.51 47.05
C GLN A 53 -25.98 -13.05 47.89
N PHE A 54 -25.62 -11.77 47.79
CA PHE A 54 -24.60 -11.16 48.64
C PHE A 54 -25.25 -10.69 49.95
N THR A 55 -25.06 -11.45 51.03
CA THR A 55 -25.70 -11.20 52.34
C THR A 55 -24.78 -10.42 53.28
N GLU A 56 -25.31 -10.01 54.44
CA GLU A 56 -24.51 -9.37 55.50
C GLU A 56 -23.40 -10.28 56.06
N GLU A 57 -23.63 -11.59 56.12
CA GLU A 57 -22.62 -12.56 56.56
C GLU A 57 -21.47 -12.66 55.55
N VAL A 58 -21.78 -12.65 54.25
CA VAL A 58 -20.79 -12.59 53.18
C VAL A 58 -19.99 -11.28 53.26
N ALA A 59 -20.65 -10.16 53.53
CA ALA A 59 -19.98 -8.88 53.72
C ALA A 59 -18.98 -8.90 54.89
N ASP A 60 -19.32 -9.52 56.02
CA ASP A 60 -18.39 -9.70 57.15
C ASP A 60 -17.16 -10.52 56.77
N ASP A 61 -17.36 -11.59 56.01
CA ASP A 61 -16.28 -12.42 55.50
C ASP A 61 -15.37 -11.66 54.53
N VAL A 62 -15.94 -10.90 53.61
CA VAL A 62 -15.17 -10.07 52.67
C VAL A 62 -14.35 -9.03 53.42
N ILE A 63 -14.94 -8.29 54.36
CA ILE A 63 -14.26 -7.27 55.17
C ILE A 63 -13.08 -7.88 55.95
N ARG A 64 -13.24 -9.11 56.45
CA ARG A 64 -12.22 -9.80 57.25
C ARG A 64 -11.10 -10.41 56.41
N LYS A 65 -11.40 -10.88 55.20
CA LYS A 65 -10.48 -11.70 54.39
C LYS A 65 -9.82 -10.93 53.25
N LEU A 66 -10.52 -9.98 52.66
CA LEU A 66 -10.09 -9.25 51.47
C LEU A 66 -9.59 -7.85 51.84
N LYS A 67 -8.56 -7.40 51.12
CA LYS A 67 -8.03 -6.04 51.18
C LYS A 67 -8.23 -5.40 49.82
N LEU A 68 -9.32 -4.66 49.65
CA LEU A 68 -9.69 -4.14 48.34
C LEU A 68 -8.98 -2.81 48.09
N GLY A 69 -8.27 -2.73 46.96
CA GLY A 69 -7.58 -1.54 46.49
C GLY A 69 -8.26 -0.93 45.26
N LYS A 70 -8.74 -1.78 44.35
CA LYS A 70 -9.33 -1.37 43.07
C LYS A 70 -10.65 -2.08 42.85
N VAL A 71 -11.73 -1.31 42.86
CA VAL A 71 -13.09 -1.85 42.74
C VAL A 71 -13.85 -1.19 41.60
N ILE A 72 -14.57 -2.00 40.84
CA ILE A 72 -15.60 -1.59 39.88
C ILE A 72 -16.93 -2.04 40.47
N VAL A 73 -17.90 -1.13 40.54
CA VAL A 73 -19.27 -1.39 40.99
C VAL A 73 -20.19 -1.35 39.78
N ALA A 74 -20.79 -2.49 39.42
CA ALA A 74 -21.76 -2.60 38.32
C ALA A 74 -23.21 -2.33 38.79
N SER A 75 -24.20 -2.43 37.88
CA SER A 75 -25.58 -2.00 38.12
C SER A 75 -26.28 -2.69 39.31
N ASP A 76 -25.99 -3.95 39.59
CA ASP A 76 -26.66 -4.72 40.65
C ASP A 76 -25.88 -4.75 41.98
N GLU A 77 -24.81 -3.97 42.09
CA GLU A 77 -23.87 -4.04 43.22
C GLU A 77 -24.00 -2.90 44.23
N TYR A 78 -25.04 -2.08 44.11
CA TYR A 78 -25.28 -0.92 44.97
C TYR A 78 -26.07 -1.25 46.25
N ASP A 79 -26.20 -2.53 46.59
CA ASP A 79 -26.87 -2.98 47.80
C ASP A 79 -26.12 -2.60 49.09
N ALA A 80 -26.85 -2.54 50.20
CA ALA A 80 -26.31 -2.12 51.49
C ALA A 80 -25.12 -2.99 51.99
N PRO A 81 -25.16 -4.33 51.92
CA PRO A 81 -24.00 -5.18 52.26
C PRO A 81 -22.73 -4.82 51.47
N ARG A 82 -22.81 -4.66 50.14
CA ARG A 82 -21.65 -4.28 49.31
C ARG A 82 -21.15 -2.88 49.61
N CYS A 83 -22.06 -1.93 49.82
CA CYS A 83 -21.68 -0.58 50.26
C CYS A 83 -20.89 -0.62 51.58
N ARG A 84 -21.34 -1.44 52.54
CA ARG A 84 -20.66 -1.64 53.82
C ARG A 84 -19.26 -2.23 53.66
N VAL A 85 -19.10 -3.21 52.76
CA VAL A 85 -17.77 -3.78 52.43
C VAL A 85 -16.82 -2.67 52.01
N LEU A 86 -17.20 -1.88 51.01
CA LEU A 86 -16.35 -0.84 50.44
C LEU A 86 -16.02 0.25 51.44
N LYS A 87 -17.02 0.65 52.24
CA LYS A 87 -16.83 1.65 53.30
C LYS A 87 -15.85 1.22 54.39
N ALA A 88 -15.69 -0.08 54.60
CA ALA A 88 -14.76 -0.63 55.58
C ALA A 88 -13.31 -0.77 55.07
N GLN A 89 -13.06 -0.58 53.77
CA GLN A 89 -11.75 -0.83 53.16
C GLN A 89 -10.79 0.32 53.41
N LYS A 90 -9.69 0.07 54.12
CA LYS A 90 -8.63 1.07 54.37
C LYS A 90 -7.66 1.26 53.21
N THR A 91 -7.65 0.32 52.27
CA THR A 91 -6.71 0.23 51.15
C THR A 91 -7.26 0.79 49.85
N LEU A 92 -8.54 1.19 49.82
CA LEU A 92 -9.20 1.60 48.58
C LEU A 92 -8.46 2.80 47.95
N GLU A 93 -7.93 2.58 46.74
CA GLU A 93 -7.15 3.54 45.95
C GLU A 93 -7.92 3.97 44.70
N LYS A 94 -8.61 3.02 44.05
CA LYS A 94 -9.42 3.24 42.84
C LYS A 94 -10.84 2.74 43.04
N LEU A 95 -11.81 3.61 42.75
CA LEU A 95 -13.22 3.28 42.68
C LEU A 95 -13.79 3.67 41.32
N GLU A 96 -14.53 2.76 40.70
CA GLU A 96 -15.21 2.98 39.42
C GLU A 96 -16.68 2.60 39.55
N LEU A 97 -17.56 3.56 39.29
CA LEU A 97 -19.01 3.41 39.39
C LEU A 97 -19.59 3.34 37.97
N ARG A 98 -20.26 2.24 37.64
CA ARG A 98 -20.90 2.01 36.35
C ARG A 98 -22.40 1.85 36.49
N GLU A 99 -23.13 2.18 35.44
CA GLU A 99 -24.57 1.93 35.33
C GLU A 99 -25.37 2.41 36.55
N LEU A 100 -25.17 3.68 36.93
CA LEU A 100 -25.74 4.28 38.14
C LEU A 100 -27.28 4.20 38.26
N ARG A 101 -28.01 3.85 37.18
CA ARG A 101 -29.44 3.51 37.22
C ARG A 101 -29.77 2.37 38.18
N GLY A 102 -28.78 1.52 38.48
CA GLY A 102 -28.89 0.43 39.44
C GLY A 102 -28.85 0.85 40.90
N ALA A 103 -28.34 2.07 41.20
CA ALA A 103 -28.21 2.62 42.54
C ALA A 103 -29.53 3.18 43.09
N ARG A 104 -30.60 2.36 43.05
CA ARG A 104 -31.99 2.77 43.31
C ARG A 104 -32.21 3.41 44.68
N ASP A 105 -31.50 2.93 45.69
CA ASP A 105 -31.58 3.47 47.07
C ASP A 105 -31.04 4.91 47.18
N PHE A 106 -30.30 5.36 46.16
CA PHE A 106 -29.71 6.69 46.08
C PHE A 106 -30.42 7.58 45.06
N HIS A 107 -31.54 7.12 44.48
CA HIS A 107 -32.35 7.94 43.58
C HIS A 107 -33.11 9.03 44.36
N ASP A 108 -33.24 10.22 43.76
CA ASP A 108 -34.12 11.26 44.31
C ASP A 108 -35.58 10.94 43.94
N THR A 109 -36.29 10.32 44.87
CA THR A 109 -37.68 9.90 44.72
C THR A 109 -38.67 11.06 44.55
N ARG A 110 -38.24 12.31 44.71
CA ARG A 110 -39.09 13.50 44.53
C ARG A 110 -39.32 13.87 43.07
N ILE A 111 -38.58 13.26 42.14
CA ILE A 111 -38.54 13.69 40.72
C ILE A 111 -38.86 12.53 39.75
N SER A 112 -39.11 11.30 40.19
CA SER A 112 -39.34 10.16 39.29
C SER A 112 -40.79 9.67 39.27
N GLU A 113 -41.55 9.98 38.23
CA GLU A 113 -42.66 9.15 37.72
C GLU A 113 -42.97 9.58 36.26
N GLY A 114 -42.41 8.88 35.25
CA GLY A 114 -42.60 9.28 33.85
C GLY A 114 -41.94 8.45 32.75
N THR A 115 -42.24 7.15 32.60
CA THR A 115 -41.93 6.28 31.42
C THR A 115 -40.45 5.96 31.11
N ASP A 116 -40.24 4.85 30.38
CA ASP A 116 -38.96 4.13 30.15
C ASP A 116 -37.78 4.91 29.55
N ASN A 117 -37.96 6.19 29.17
CA ASN A 117 -36.94 7.03 28.53
C ASN A 117 -36.38 8.17 29.42
N GLU A 118 -36.79 8.29 30.69
CA GLU A 118 -36.26 9.35 31.57
C GLU A 118 -34.90 8.97 32.20
N LEU A 119 -34.06 9.98 32.40
CA LEU A 119 -32.75 9.84 33.07
C LEU A 119 -32.95 9.58 34.57
N ALA A 120 -32.20 8.66 35.16
CA ALA A 120 -32.28 8.42 36.60
C ALA A 120 -31.59 9.56 37.37
N ILE A 121 -32.26 10.13 38.37
CA ILE A 121 -31.71 11.22 39.17
C ILE A 121 -31.06 10.64 40.43
N VAL A 122 -29.74 10.74 40.54
CA VAL A 122 -28.93 10.10 41.58
C VAL A 122 -28.30 11.13 42.53
N ASP A 123 -28.37 10.89 43.83
CA ASP A 123 -27.62 11.64 44.85
C ASP A 123 -26.20 11.05 44.99
N ILE A 124 -25.33 11.44 44.05
CA ILE A 124 -23.95 10.92 43.96
C ILE A 124 -23.14 11.17 45.25
N SER A 125 -23.45 12.24 46.00
CA SER A 125 -22.78 12.53 47.26
C SER A 125 -23.12 11.50 48.33
N LYS A 126 -24.42 11.18 48.50
CA LYS A 126 -24.84 10.13 49.43
C LYS A 126 -24.32 8.74 49.04
N LEU A 127 -24.28 8.45 47.74
CA LEU A 127 -23.71 7.20 47.26
C LEU A 127 -22.23 7.10 47.66
N LEU A 128 -21.43 8.14 47.40
CA LEU A 128 -20.02 8.13 47.78
C LEU A 128 -19.82 8.10 49.30
N GLU A 129 -20.68 8.74 50.10
CA GLU A 129 -20.67 8.61 51.57
C GLU A 129 -20.98 7.19 52.05
N ALA A 130 -21.76 6.42 51.29
CA ALA A 130 -22.08 5.02 51.57
C ALA A 130 -20.95 4.08 51.15
N LEU A 131 -20.17 4.43 50.13
CA LEU A 131 -19.11 3.59 49.57
C LEU A 131 -17.71 3.88 50.16
N ILE A 132 -17.43 5.13 50.53
CA ILE A 132 -16.09 5.57 50.92
C ILE A 132 -16.03 5.79 52.42
N GLY A 133 -15.14 5.03 53.07
CA GLY A 133 -14.83 5.18 54.48
C GLY A 133 -13.86 6.33 54.74
N LYS A 134 -13.93 6.90 55.94
CA LYS A 134 -12.95 7.91 56.40
C LYS A 134 -11.52 7.39 56.41
N GLU A 135 -11.35 6.08 56.59
CA GLU A 135 -10.02 5.44 56.60
C GLU A 135 -9.39 5.38 55.20
N SER A 136 -10.19 5.42 54.13
CA SER A 136 -9.74 5.39 52.73
C SER A 136 -9.42 6.79 52.17
N GLU A 137 -9.77 7.87 52.89
CA GLU A 137 -9.53 9.26 52.48
C GLU A 137 -8.04 9.52 52.18
N GLY A 138 -7.15 8.83 52.90
CA GLY A 138 -5.70 8.92 52.72
C GLY A 138 -5.16 8.17 51.51
N THR A 139 -5.84 7.14 51.03
CA THR A 139 -5.39 6.20 49.99
C THR A 139 -6.05 6.44 48.65
N MET A 140 -7.28 6.94 48.62
CA MET A 140 -8.01 7.21 47.38
C MET A 140 -7.25 8.16 46.44
N ARG A 141 -7.00 7.71 45.21
CA ARG A 141 -6.32 8.48 44.15
C ARG A 141 -7.12 8.55 42.86
N THR A 142 -7.99 7.57 42.60
CA THR A 142 -8.74 7.50 41.34
C THR A 142 -10.23 7.29 41.59
N LEU A 143 -11.04 8.14 40.97
CA LEU A 143 -12.49 8.00 40.94
C LEU A 143 -12.96 8.08 39.50
N ALA A 144 -13.72 7.08 39.08
CA ALA A 144 -14.37 7.05 37.78
C ALA A 144 -15.88 6.89 37.97
N ILE A 145 -16.66 7.72 37.28
CA ILE A 145 -18.11 7.69 37.29
C ILE A 145 -18.60 7.67 35.85
N ASP A 146 -19.38 6.66 35.51
CA ASP A 146 -20.17 6.60 34.28
C ASP A 146 -21.58 7.14 34.55
N GLY A 147 -21.82 8.35 34.06
CA GLY A 147 -23.09 9.06 34.18
C GLY A 147 -24.13 8.67 33.14
N THR A 148 -23.85 7.70 32.26
CA THR A 148 -24.74 7.32 31.15
C THR A 148 -26.16 7.07 31.64
N GLY A 149 -27.11 7.82 31.09
CA GLY A 149 -28.52 7.66 31.42
C GLY A 149 -28.92 8.20 32.81
N THR A 150 -28.09 9.03 33.44
CA THR A 150 -28.34 9.61 34.78
C THR A 150 -28.13 11.13 34.83
N LEU A 151 -28.72 11.76 35.84
CA LEU A 151 -28.51 13.16 36.24
C LEU A 151 -28.20 13.21 37.73
N PHE A 152 -27.42 14.18 38.18
CA PHE A 152 -27.16 14.34 39.62
C PHE A 152 -28.17 15.29 40.25
N ALA A 153 -28.78 14.85 41.36
CA ALA A 153 -29.93 15.48 42.00
C ALA A 153 -29.69 16.92 42.50
N GLN A 154 -28.43 17.29 42.71
CA GLN A 154 -28.05 18.52 43.39
C GLN A 154 -27.06 19.31 42.57
N ASN A 155 -27.31 20.61 42.45
CA ASN A 155 -26.22 21.56 42.21
C ASN A 155 -25.33 21.53 43.47
N GLU A 156 -24.01 21.59 43.29
CA GLU A 156 -22.94 21.52 44.32
C GLU A 156 -22.41 20.12 44.66
N TYR A 157 -22.69 19.09 43.85
CA TYR A 157 -22.21 17.73 44.10
C TYR A 157 -20.68 17.65 44.17
N ILE A 158 -19.94 18.43 43.37
CA ILE A 158 -18.47 18.45 43.41
C ILE A 158 -17.95 18.91 44.78
N SER A 159 -18.60 19.93 45.37
CA SER A 159 -18.20 20.46 46.68
C SER A 159 -18.46 19.48 47.83
N LYS A 160 -19.46 18.61 47.67
CA LYS A 160 -19.80 17.56 48.64
C LYS A 160 -18.95 16.32 48.46
N MET A 161 -18.51 16.02 47.23
CA MET A 161 -17.57 14.94 46.94
C MET A 161 -16.18 15.23 47.50
N HIS A 162 -15.69 16.47 47.38
CA HIS A 162 -14.32 16.82 47.74
C HIS A 162 -13.87 16.39 49.16
N PRO A 163 -14.65 16.62 50.24
CA PRO A 163 -14.29 16.16 51.58
C PRO A 163 -14.10 14.64 51.71
N LEU A 164 -14.69 13.83 50.83
CA LEU A 164 -14.59 12.36 50.87
C LEU A 164 -13.32 11.86 50.16
N ILE A 165 -12.81 12.63 49.20
CA ILE A 165 -11.71 12.26 48.30
C ILE A 165 -10.76 13.45 48.04
N PRO A 166 -10.23 14.12 49.08
CA PRO A 166 -9.49 15.37 48.93
C PRO A 166 -8.11 15.20 48.24
N LYS A 167 -7.61 13.97 48.13
CA LYS A 167 -6.29 13.63 47.56
C LYS A 167 -6.36 13.05 46.15
N LEU A 168 -7.47 13.25 45.45
CA LEU A 168 -7.68 12.65 44.14
C LEU A 168 -6.66 13.14 43.11
N GLU A 169 -6.03 12.21 42.40
CA GLU A 169 -5.08 12.49 41.31
C GLU A 169 -5.70 12.23 39.93
N ASN A 170 -6.66 11.31 39.83
CA ASN A 170 -7.32 10.95 38.59
C ASN A 170 -8.85 11.01 38.76
N LEU A 171 -9.51 11.82 37.95
CA LEU A 171 -10.96 11.95 37.94
C LEU A 171 -11.51 11.69 36.53
N ILE A 172 -12.45 10.76 36.42
CA ILE A 172 -13.14 10.42 35.18
C ILE A 172 -14.64 10.62 35.42
N LEU A 173 -15.26 11.51 34.66
CA LEU A 173 -16.69 11.83 34.73
C LEU A 173 -17.31 11.59 33.35
N PHE A 174 -17.37 10.34 32.90
CA PHE A 174 -17.89 10.00 31.58
C PHE A 174 -19.40 10.25 31.52
N SER A 175 -19.88 10.96 30.50
CA SER A 175 -21.32 11.25 30.31
C SER A 175 -22.02 11.86 31.53
N CYS A 176 -21.28 12.57 32.38
CA CYS A 176 -21.82 13.27 33.56
C CYS A 176 -22.06 14.75 33.21
N ASP A 177 -23.30 15.23 33.31
CA ASP A 177 -23.58 16.65 33.10
C ASP A 177 -22.78 17.52 34.08
N LEU A 178 -21.87 18.36 33.54
CA LEU A 178 -20.98 19.20 34.32
C LEU A 178 -21.22 20.68 34.00
N PRO A 179 -22.21 21.33 34.63
CA PRO A 179 -22.49 22.73 34.38
C PRO A 179 -21.33 23.63 34.83
N PRO A 180 -21.21 24.87 34.30
CA PRO A 180 -20.05 25.73 34.54
C PRO A 180 -19.71 25.98 36.03
N ARG A 181 -20.71 26.03 36.90
CA ARG A 181 -20.52 26.19 38.35
C ARG A 181 -19.82 24.99 38.99
N GLU A 182 -20.21 23.78 38.59
CA GLU A 182 -19.60 22.54 39.08
C GLU A 182 -18.18 22.38 38.51
N PHE A 183 -17.98 22.66 37.22
CA PHE A 183 -16.65 22.65 36.61
C PHE A 183 -15.67 23.60 37.33
N LYS A 184 -16.11 24.82 37.65
CA LYS A 184 -15.30 25.77 38.41
C LYS A 184 -15.01 25.28 39.83
N SER A 185 -15.99 24.66 40.48
CA SER A 185 -15.81 24.05 41.80
C SER A 185 -14.79 22.90 41.74
N LEU A 186 -14.82 22.10 40.66
CA LEU A 186 -13.90 20.99 40.44
C LEU A 186 -12.47 21.52 40.33
N CYS A 187 -12.27 22.52 39.47
CA CYS A 187 -10.94 23.11 39.25
C CYS A 187 -10.37 23.81 40.49
N THR A 188 -11.22 24.33 41.37
CA THR A 188 -10.78 25.04 42.59
C THR A 188 -10.54 24.13 43.78
N LEU A 189 -11.26 23.00 43.88
CA LEU A 189 -11.15 22.08 45.00
C LEU A 189 -10.12 20.97 44.73
N PHE A 190 -10.12 20.36 43.55
CA PHE A 190 -9.27 19.22 43.21
C PHE A 190 -7.95 19.64 42.54
N THR A 191 -7.21 20.54 43.18
CA THR A 191 -5.98 21.15 42.62
C THR A 191 -4.80 20.17 42.42
N SER A 192 -4.88 18.98 43.00
CA SER A 192 -3.88 17.90 42.91
C SER A 192 -4.07 16.97 41.70
N LEU A 193 -5.10 17.18 40.88
CA LEU A 193 -5.37 16.34 39.71
C LEU A 193 -4.22 16.35 38.71
N LYS A 194 -3.86 15.13 38.27
CA LYS A 194 -2.92 14.84 37.18
C LYS A 194 -3.65 14.36 35.92
N LYS A 195 -4.80 13.69 36.07
CA LYS A 195 -5.64 13.24 34.96
C LYS A 195 -7.08 13.67 35.18
N LEU A 196 -7.65 14.29 34.17
CA LEU A 196 -9.04 14.72 34.16
C LEU A 196 -9.69 14.29 32.85
N ASP A 197 -10.68 13.41 32.95
CA ASP A 197 -11.48 12.95 31.84
C ASP A 197 -12.91 13.43 31.98
N LEU A 198 -13.31 14.27 31.03
CA LEU A 198 -14.61 14.93 30.93
C LEU A 198 -15.30 14.58 29.61
N CYS A 199 -15.01 13.41 29.06
CA CYS A 199 -15.65 12.92 27.85
C CYS A 199 -17.18 12.94 28.01
N ASP A 200 -17.87 13.56 27.04
CA ASP A 200 -19.34 13.69 27.02
C ASP A 200 -19.96 14.39 28.25
N THR A 201 -19.26 15.35 28.86
CA THR A 201 -19.79 16.12 30.01
C THR A 201 -20.56 17.39 29.60
N LYS A 202 -20.71 17.62 28.29
CA LYS A 202 -21.32 18.83 27.68
C LYS A 202 -20.70 20.15 28.14
N ILE A 203 -19.45 20.15 28.62
CA ILE A 203 -18.76 21.38 28.97
C ILE A 203 -18.57 22.26 27.73
N SER A 204 -18.73 23.56 27.91
CA SER A 204 -18.67 24.56 26.83
C SER A 204 -17.62 25.65 27.07
N SER A 205 -17.00 25.70 28.27
CA SER A 205 -15.92 26.61 28.61
C SER A 205 -14.93 25.94 29.57
N LEU A 206 -13.64 26.25 29.42
CA LEU A 206 -12.55 25.79 30.29
C LEU A 206 -12.14 26.86 31.31
N ASP A 207 -12.96 27.89 31.53
CA ASP A 207 -12.66 28.96 32.48
C ASP A 207 -12.41 28.39 33.88
N GLY A 208 -11.24 28.70 34.44
CA GLY A 208 -10.80 28.21 35.75
C GLY A 208 -9.98 26.92 35.72
N ILE A 209 -9.81 26.25 34.56
CA ILE A 209 -8.96 25.03 34.47
C ILE A 209 -7.51 25.31 34.83
N SER A 210 -7.06 26.56 34.66
CA SER A 210 -5.73 27.06 35.07
C SER A 210 -5.40 26.81 36.55
N ASN A 211 -6.40 26.54 37.40
CA ASN A 211 -6.21 26.16 38.81
C ASN A 211 -5.74 24.71 39.01
N LEU A 212 -5.53 23.94 37.93
CA LEU A 212 -5.01 22.57 37.96
C LEU A 212 -3.56 22.52 37.43
N PRO A 213 -2.57 23.09 38.14
CA PRO A 213 -1.20 23.25 37.61
C PRO A 213 -0.48 21.91 37.39
N SER A 214 -0.90 20.84 38.05
CA SER A 214 -0.31 19.50 37.97
C SER A 214 -0.92 18.64 36.87
N LEU A 215 -1.87 19.16 36.08
CA LEU A 215 -2.60 18.36 35.10
C LEU A 215 -1.70 17.96 33.92
N GLU A 216 -1.58 16.65 33.70
CA GLU A 216 -0.79 16.04 32.63
C GLU A 216 -1.65 15.46 31.50
N LEU A 217 -2.87 15.01 31.82
CA LEU A 217 -3.81 14.45 30.85
C LEU A 217 -5.17 15.13 31.00
N LEU A 218 -5.68 15.63 29.87
CA LEU A 218 -7.00 16.23 29.77
C LEU A 218 -7.76 15.61 28.60
N ASN A 219 -8.85 14.91 28.90
CA ASN A 219 -9.77 14.39 27.90
C ASN A 219 -11.07 15.21 27.89
N LEU A 220 -11.33 15.84 26.76
CA LEU A 220 -12.50 16.68 26.45
C LEU A 220 -13.22 16.16 25.22
N ALA A 221 -13.05 14.87 24.90
CA ALA A 221 -13.74 14.26 23.78
C ALA A 221 -15.24 14.55 23.89
N GLU A 222 -15.87 14.78 22.73
CA GLU A 222 -17.30 15.01 22.63
C GLU A 222 -17.80 16.35 23.20
N SER A 223 -16.89 17.22 23.66
CA SER A 223 -17.21 18.61 24.04
C SER A 223 -17.20 19.57 22.85
N VAL A 224 -18.03 20.62 22.89
CA VAL A 224 -18.12 21.63 21.82
C VAL A 224 -17.84 23.02 22.37
N PHE A 225 -16.75 23.64 21.92
CA PHE A 225 -16.35 24.98 22.35
C PHE A 225 -16.71 26.00 21.28
N ASN A 226 -17.75 26.81 21.49
CA ASN A 226 -18.26 27.69 20.43
C ASN A 226 -17.43 28.96 20.22
N GLN A 227 -16.70 29.43 21.25
CA GLN A 227 -15.92 30.65 21.19
C GLN A 227 -14.44 30.36 21.42
N ARG A 228 -13.57 31.19 20.83
CA ARG A 228 -12.13 31.14 21.08
C ARG A 228 -11.81 31.32 22.58
N ALA A 229 -12.54 32.22 23.25
CA ALA A 229 -12.35 32.54 24.66
C ALA A 229 -12.49 31.31 25.57
N ASN A 230 -13.35 30.34 25.20
CA ASN A 230 -13.62 29.13 25.98
C ASN A 230 -12.40 28.21 26.17
N LEU A 231 -11.33 28.38 25.39
CA LEU A 231 -10.10 27.61 25.48
C LEU A 231 -8.93 28.42 26.06
N THR A 232 -9.17 29.64 26.55
CA THR A 232 -8.08 30.56 26.92
C THR A 232 -7.20 30.00 28.05
N ASP A 233 -7.84 29.46 29.09
CA ASP A 233 -7.18 28.97 30.29
C ASP A 233 -6.46 27.63 30.08
N LEU A 234 -6.82 26.88 29.02
CA LEU A 234 -6.13 25.64 28.64
C LEU A 234 -4.61 25.85 28.53
N PHE A 235 -4.20 26.99 27.98
CA PHE A 235 -2.80 27.30 27.72
C PHE A 235 -2.00 27.64 28.98
N GLU A 236 -2.65 27.76 30.15
CA GLU A 236 -1.96 27.90 31.44
C GLU A 236 -1.50 26.55 31.99
N LEU A 237 -1.98 25.42 31.44
CA LEU A 237 -1.58 24.07 31.83
C LEU A 237 -0.23 23.67 31.24
N LYS A 238 0.86 24.22 31.79
CA LYS A 238 2.21 24.03 31.23
C LYS A 238 2.73 22.60 31.30
N ASN A 239 2.19 21.78 32.20
CA ASN A 239 2.56 20.37 32.36
C ASN A 239 1.69 19.42 31.52
N LEU A 240 0.76 19.94 30.71
CA LEU A 240 -0.15 19.08 29.94
C LEU A 240 0.60 18.35 28.83
N ARG A 241 0.54 17.02 28.87
CA ARG A 241 1.22 16.09 27.95
C ARG A 241 0.26 15.44 26.97
N VAL A 242 -0.97 15.20 27.38
CA VAL A 242 -2.01 14.56 26.57
C VAL A 242 -3.26 15.43 26.55
N LEU A 243 -3.70 15.80 25.35
CA LEU A 243 -4.93 16.55 25.12
C LEU A 243 -5.82 15.80 24.14
N ASN A 244 -7.04 15.48 24.54
CA ASN A 244 -8.05 14.94 23.63
C ASN A 244 -9.19 15.97 23.48
N ILE A 245 -9.38 16.48 22.27
CA ILE A 245 -10.47 17.39 21.89
C ILE A 245 -11.23 16.85 20.67
N ARG A 246 -11.24 15.51 20.53
CA ARG A 246 -12.04 14.79 19.54
C ARG A 246 -13.50 15.20 19.66
N ALA A 247 -14.21 15.22 18.53
CA ALA A 247 -15.63 15.49 18.49
C ALA A 247 -16.45 14.28 18.05
N TYR A 248 -17.78 14.42 18.12
CA TYR A 248 -18.68 13.34 17.74
C TYR A 248 -18.52 13.01 16.27
N ASP A 249 -18.77 11.76 15.94
CA ASP A 249 -18.93 11.35 14.55
C ASP A 249 -20.24 11.92 14.02
N THR A 250 -20.20 13.19 13.63
CA THR A 250 -21.32 13.91 13.02
C THR A 250 -20.96 14.26 11.58
N ASN A 251 -21.99 14.43 10.75
CA ASN A 251 -21.83 14.87 9.37
C ASN A 251 -21.14 16.26 9.24
N THR A 252 -21.07 17.06 10.30
CA THR A 252 -20.46 18.39 10.30
C THR A 252 -19.30 18.47 11.30
N PRO A 253 -18.04 18.47 10.83
CA PRO A 253 -16.87 18.59 11.71
C PRO A 253 -16.92 19.87 12.56
N VAL A 254 -16.51 19.77 13.83
CA VAL A 254 -16.48 20.93 14.73
C VAL A 254 -15.17 21.72 14.60
N HIS A 255 -15.16 22.95 15.10
CA HIS A 255 -14.01 23.86 15.00
C HIS A 255 -13.16 23.95 16.28
N ASN A 256 -13.20 22.96 17.18
CA ASN A 256 -12.41 23.02 18.43
C ASN A 256 -10.91 23.15 18.12
N PHE A 257 -10.39 22.36 17.19
CA PHE A 257 -8.99 22.42 16.81
C PHE A 257 -8.60 23.74 16.12
N LYS A 258 -9.45 24.31 15.25
CA LYS A 258 -9.20 25.65 14.68
C LYS A 258 -9.15 26.73 15.77
N ARG A 259 -9.99 26.62 16.81
CA ARG A 259 -9.96 27.54 17.96
C ARG A 259 -8.69 27.35 18.80
N TYR A 260 -8.28 26.11 19.05
CA TYR A 260 -6.98 25.81 19.66
C TYR A 260 -5.84 26.47 18.89
N LEU A 261 -5.76 26.25 17.57
CA LEU A 261 -4.70 26.82 16.73
C LEU A 261 -4.74 28.34 16.64
N SER A 262 -5.90 28.97 16.81
CA SER A 262 -5.98 30.43 16.86
C SER A 262 -5.21 31.05 18.03
N HIS A 263 -5.13 30.33 19.16
CA HIS A 263 -4.30 30.71 20.31
C HIS A 263 -2.82 30.42 20.06
N VAL A 264 -2.53 29.30 19.41
CA VAL A 264 -1.17 28.95 18.94
C VAL A 264 -0.60 30.05 18.04
N LYS A 265 -1.39 30.58 17.10
CA LYS A 265 -1.01 31.70 16.23
C LYS A 265 -0.71 32.99 16.99
N SER A 266 -1.29 33.18 18.19
CA SER A 266 -0.98 34.31 19.07
C SER A 266 0.18 34.06 20.04
N GLY A 267 0.93 32.97 19.87
CA GLY A 267 2.10 32.64 20.69
C GLY A 267 1.80 31.87 21.97
N LYS A 268 0.55 31.43 22.19
CA LYS A 268 0.21 30.55 23.31
C LYS A 268 0.48 29.09 22.93
N THR A 269 1.26 28.37 23.71
CA THR A 269 1.59 26.95 23.43
C THR A 269 1.44 26.09 24.68
N LEU A 270 1.36 24.77 24.46
CA LEU A 270 1.45 23.74 25.49
C LEU A 270 2.84 23.09 25.37
N PRO A 271 3.85 23.54 26.16
CA PRO A 271 5.24 23.20 25.89
C PRO A 271 5.58 21.73 26.13
N GLU A 272 4.84 21.04 27.00
CA GLU A 272 5.04 19.62 27.32
C GLU A 272 4.13 18.67 26.52
N LEU A 273 3.35 19.18 25.57
CA LEU A 273 2.39 18.38 24.81
C LEU A 273 3.10 17.32 23.95
N ARG A 274 2.74 16.05 24.17
CA ARG A 274 3.27 14.87 23.47
C ARG A 274 2.22 14.19 22.60
N MET A 275 0.97 14.22 23.02
CA MET A 275 -0.12 13.62 22.26
C MET A 275 -1.30 14.58 22.17
N ILE A 276 -1.85 14.72 20.96
CA ILE A 276 -3.13 15.38 20.75
C ILE A 276 -4.07 14.55 19.88
N ASP A 277 -5.30 14.38 20.34
CA ASP A 277 -6.39 13.82 19.54
C ASP A 277 -7.34 14.93 19.09
N VAL A 278 -7.44 15.07 17.77
CA VAL A 278 -8.28 16.08 17.10
C VAL A 278 -9.25 15.42 16.12
N GLY A 279 -9.56 14.14 16.33
CA GLY A 279 -10.54 13.41 15.52
C GLY A 279 -11.85 14.20 15.35
N ASN A 280 -12.44 14.11 14.17
CA ASN A 280 -13.73 14.74 13.83
C ASN A 280 -13.76 16.27 13.93
N ASN A 281 -12.59 16.92 14.00
CA ASN A 281 -12.48 18.36 13.85
C ASN A 281 -12.29 18.75 12.39
N TYR A 282 -12.64 20.00 12.05
CA TYR A 282 -12.23 20.62 10.81
C TYR A 282 -10.74 20.98 10.88
N LEU A 283 -9.93 20.40 9.97
CA LEU A 283 -8.52 20.76 9.84
C LEU A 283 -8.01 20.57 8.40
N ASP A 284 -6.94 21.29 8.07
CA ASP A 284 -6.17 21.16 6.83
C ASP A 284 -4.71 20.78 7.11
N LEU A 285 -3.89 20.69 6.05
CA LEU A 285 -2.50 20.27 6.21
C LEU A 285 -1.65 21.39 6.86
N GLU A 286 -1.98 22.64 6.57
CA GLU A 286 -1.34 23.83 7.13
C GLU A 286 -1.51 23.89 8.65
N ASP A 287 -2.67 23.46 9.16
CA ASP A 287 -2.94 23.30 10.58
C ASP A 287 -2.00 22.29 11.26
N VAL A 288 -1.82 21.11 10.64
CA VAL A 288 -0.91 20.06 11.15
C VAL A 288 0.53 20.56 11.14
N GLN A 289 0.94 21.24 10.07
CA GLN A 289 2.28 21.83 9.96
C GLN A 289 2.52 22.89 11.04
N LEU A 290 1.54 23.76 11.30
CA LEU A 290 1.62 24.74 12.37
C LEU A 290 1.77 24.06 13.74
N LEU A 291 1.00 23.00 13.99
CA LEU A 291 1.04 22.25 15.24
C LEU A 291 2.43 21.64 15.47
N ILE A 292 2.97 20.92 14.49
CA ILE A 292 4.32 20.31 14.54
C ILE A 292 5.39 21.38 14.78
N LYS A 293 5.32 22.51 14.06
CA LYS A 293 6.28 23.61 14.21
C LYS A 293 6.28 24.23 15.61
N THR A 294 5.13 24.24 16.28
CA THR A 294 4.94 24.98 17.54
C THR A 294 5.04 24.08 18.78
N HIS A 295 4.99 22.75 18.62
CA HIS A 295 5.01 21.77 19.69
C HIS A 295 6.14 20.75 19.44
N PRO A 296 7.40 21.08 19.78
CA PRO A 296 8.55 20.25 19.42
C PRO A 296 8.64 18.91 20.17
N LYS A 297 7.89 18.75 21.28
CA LYS A 297 7.80 17.50 22.04
C LYS A 297 6.66 16.58 21.57
N LEU A 298 5.92 16.98 20.54
CA LEU A 298 4.77 16.25 20.05
C LEU A 298 5.22 14.95 19.37
N GLU A 299 4.70 13.83 19.87
CA GLU A 299 5.00 12.47 19.43
C GLU A 299 3.84 11.87 18.61
N LEU A 300 2.59 12.23 18.94
CA LEU A 300 1.40 11.64 18.32
C LEU A 300 0.29 12.67 18.02
N ILE A 301 -0.23 12.63 16.79
CA ILE A 301 -1.42 13.38 16.36
C ILE A 301 -2.47 12.39 15.86
N ASN A 302 -3.65 12.35 16.47
CA ASN A 302 -4.74 11.47 16.05
C ASN A 302 -5.80 12.22 15.20
N LEU A 303 -6.08 11.70 13.99
CA LEU A 303 -6.83 12.41 12.91
C LEU A 303 -8.14 11.75 12.42
N ILE A 304 -8.64 10.71 13.11
CA ILE A 304 -9.63 9.66 12.69
C ILE A 304 -10.48 9.91 11.41
N VAL A 305 -11.30 10.97 11.28
CA VAL A 305 -12.18 11.15 10.10
C VAL A 305 -11.59 11.99 8.95
N GLN A 306 -10.69 12.95 9.20
CA GLN A 306 -10.05 13.73 8.12
C GLN A 306 -8.76 13.08 7.59
N ARG A 307 -8.40 11.89 8.11
CA ARG A 307 -7.20 11.14 7.72
C ARG A 307 -7.05 11.06 6.21
N PHE A 308 -8.11 10.70 5.50
CA PHE A 308 -8.08 10.49 4.06
C PHE A 308 -7.65 11.74 3.27
N LYS A 309 -8.29 12.91 3.50
CA LYS A 309 -7.97 14.15 2.77
C LYS A 309 -6.56 14.65 3.07
N ILE A 310 -6.11 14.51 4.31
CA ILE A 310 -4.77 14.92 4.74
C ILE A 310 -3.72 13.98 4.15
N LEU A 311 -3.96 12.67 4.22
CA LEU A 311 -3.09 11.66 3.61
C LEU A 311 -2.95 11.92 2.11
N LEU A 312 -4.04 12.12 1.37
CA LEU A 312 -3.98 12.45 -0.06
C LEU A 312 -3.14 13.70 -0.35
N LYS A 313 -3.27 14.76 0.46
CA LYS A 313 -2.44 15.97 0.31
C LYS A 313 -0.97 15.71 0.65
N LEU A 314 -0.69 14.87 1.65
CA LEU A 314 0.66 14.45 2.00
C LEU A 314 1.30 13.63 0.87
N PHE A 315 0.58 12.65 0.32
CA PHE A 315 1.02 11.89 -0.85
C PHE A 315 1.36 12.82 -2.02
N ASN A 316 0.47 13.76 -2.37
CA ASN A 316 0.74 14.71 -3.45
C ASN A 316 1.98 15.57 -3.18
N LYS A 317 2.16 16.08 -1.96
CA LYS A 317 3.39 16.83 -1.61
C LYS A 317 4.64 15.97 -1.67
N CYS A 318 4.55 14.69 -1.28
CA CYS A 318 5.67 13.76 -1.35
C CYS A 318 6.03 13.44 -2.81
N ILE A 319 5.03 13.22 -3.68
CA ILE A 319 5.25 13.08 -5.13
C ILE A 319 5.93 14.33 -5.67
N ASP A 320 5.37 15.51 -5.41
CA ASP A 320 5.94 16.78 -5.89
C ASP A 320 7.39 16.96 -5.41
N PHE A 321 7.66 16.65 -4.14
CA PHE A 321 9.00 16.67 -3.56
C PHE A 321 9.95 15.70 -4.27
N MET A 322 9.54 14.46 -4.49
CA MET A 322 10.35 13.44 -5.16
C MET A 322 10.56 13.71 -6.67
N GLU A 323 9.59 14.35 -7.35
CA GLU A 323 9.64 14.59 -8.79
C GLU A 323 10.34 15.91 -9.16
N HIS A 324 10.14 16.96 -8.37
CA HIS A 324 10.55 18.32 -8.74
C HIS A 324 11.67 18.87 -7.85
N SER A 325 11.99 18.21 -6.74
CA SER A 325 13.13 18.58 -5.90
C SER A 325 14.33 17.66 -6.15
N THR A 326 15.48 18.01 -5.56
CA THR A 326 16.68 17.16 -5.54
C THR A 326 16.88 16.63 -4.12
N PRO A 327 16.00 15.75 -3.60
CA PRO A 327 16.13 15.22 -2.25
C PRO A 327 17.42 14.42 -2.11
N SER A 328 17.95 14.37 -0.87
CA SER A 328 18.99 13.42 -0.53
C SER A 328 18.45 11.99 -0.66
N ASP A 329 19.32 11.01 -0.86
CA ASP A 329 18.89 9.60 -0.94
C ASP A 329 18.24 9.14 0.39
N GLN A 330 18.63 9.75 1.51
CA GLN A 330 18.01 9.50 2.82
C GLN A 330 16.57 10.02 2.88
N ASP A 331 16.35 11.28 2.54
CA ASP A 331 14.99 11.87 2.54
C ASP A 331 14.07 11.13 1.57
N TYR A 332 14.64 10.71 0.43
CA TYR A 332 13.93 9.94 -0.58
C TYR A 332 13.47 8.57 -0.05
N ARG A 333 14.35 7.87 0.68
CA ARG A 333 14.03 6.58 1.32
C ARG A 333 13.00 6.72 2.44
N GLU A 334 13.21 7.64 3.37
CA GLU A 334 12.28 7.86 4.49
C GLU A 334 10.88 8.22 3.98
N CYS A 335 10.81 9.03 2.91
CA CYS A 335 9.56 9.35 2.25
C CYS A 335 8.87 8.08 1.74
N LEU A 336 9.58 7.22 1.02
CA LEU A 336 9.00 5.99 0.46
C LEU A 336 8.61 4.97 1.54
N GLU A 337 9.44 4.75 2.54
CA GLU A 337 9.13 3.84 3.67
C GLU A 337 7.86 4.27 4.40
N THR A 338 7.74 5.57 4.70
CA THR A 338 6.54 6.13 5.33
C THR A 338 5.30 5.84 4.48
N MET A 339 5.44 5.92 3.16
CA MET A 339 4.32 5.77 2.23
C MET A 339 3.91 4.30 2.06
N PHE A 340 4.87 3.38 2.09
CA PHE A 340 4.63 1.92 2.14
C PHE A 340 3.92 1.49 3.41
N GLN A 341 4.22 2.08 4.57
CA GLN A 341 3.47 1.76 5.78
C GLN A 341 1.99 2.15 5.66
N VAL A 342 1.68 3.15 4.85
CA VAL A 342 0.32 3.65 4.61
C VAL A 342 -0.42 2.86 3.50
N THR A 343 0.27 2.06 2.67
CA THR A 343 -0.37 1.24 1.62
C THR A 343 -1.24 0.11 2.16
N HIS A 344 -1.06 -0.30 3.42
CA HIS A 344 -1.83 -1.38 4.07
C HIS A 344 -3.27 -0.96 4.45
N HIS A 345 -3.71 0.24 4.05
CA HIS A 345 -5.06 0.74 4.32
C HIS A 345 -6.06 0.30 3.23
N ASP A 346 -7.25 -0.15 3.62
CA ASP A 346 -8.34 -0.62 2.72
C ASP A 346 -9.05 0.49 1.91
N SER A 347 -8.31 1.43 1.32
CA SER A 347 -8.89 2.51 0.51
C SER A 347 -8.27 2.57 -0.90
N PRO A 348 -9.06 2.30 -1.96
CA PRO A 348 -8.56 2.31 -3.35
C PRO A 348 -7.90 3.63 -3.78
N GLN A 349 -8.35 4.78 -3.25
CA GLN A 349 -7.74 6.07 -3.60
C GLN A 349 -6.41 6.33 -2.87
N ILE A 350 -6.24 5.79 -1.66
CA ILE A 350 -4.95 5.81 -0.95
C ILE A 350 -3.96 4.92 -1.70
N TRP A 351 -4.42 3.76 -2.17
CA TRP A 351 -3.61 2.91 -3.04
C TRP A 351 -3.14 3.69 -4.26
N ASP A 352 -4.04 4.31 -5.05
CA ASP A 352 -3.69 5.11 -6.25
C ASP A 352 -2.53 6.08 -5.99
N HIS A 353 -2.64 6.85 -4.90
CA HIS A 353 -1.62 7.82 -4.55
C HIS A 353 -0.34 7.15 -4.08
N ALA A 354 -0.43 6.10 -3.28
CA ALA A 354 0.74 5.38 -2.78
C ALA A 354 1.52 4.68 -3.90
N LEU A 355 0.89 4.06 -4.91
CA LEU A 355 1.67 3.51 -6.03
C LEU A 355 2.10 4.57 -7.07
N ARG A 356 1.46 5.74 -7.18
CA ARG A 356 2.08 6.89 -7.89
C ARG A 356 3.41 7.30 -7.25
N CYS A 357 3.53 7.11 -5.95
CA CYS A 357 4.78 7.32 -5.23
C CYS A 357 5.75 6.16 -5.48
N MET A 358 5.25 4.92 -5.57
CA MET A 358 6.08 3.80 -6.01
C MET A 358 6.66 3.98 -7.42
N GLN A 359 5.96 4.65 -8.35
CA GLN A 359 6.54 4.98 -9.66
C GLN A 359 7.79 5.86 -9.55
N CYS A 360 7.95 6.60 -8.45
CA CYS A 360 9.18 7.36 -8.20
C CYS A 360 10.37 6.40 -8.03
N ILE A 361 10.19 5.23 -7.38
CA ILE A 361 11.23 4.19 -7.19
C ILE A 361 11.94 3.89 -8.52
N GLY A 362 11.17 3.69 -9.58
CA GLY A 362 11.70 3.39 -10.92
C GLY A 362 12.55 4.52 -11.52
N ARG A 363 12.39 5.77 -11.07
CA ARG A 363 13.18 6.91 -11.56
C ARG A 363 14.53 7.05 -10.88
N ARG A 364 14.70 6.50 -9.67
CA ARG A 364 15.94 6.60 -8.88
C ARG A 364 16.31 5.26 -8.23
N PRO A 365 16.50 4.17 -9.01
CA PRO A 365 16.76 2.84 -8.45
C PRO A 365 18.05 2.77 -7.62
N GLN A 366 18.99 3.68 -7.86
CA GLN A 366 20.27 3.78 -7.13
C GLN A 366 20.12 4.29 -5.69
N ALA A 367 18.96 4.84 -5.31
CA ALA A 367 18.69 5.23 -3.92
C ALA A 367 18.53 4.00 -3.00
N PHE A 368 18.39 2.80 -3.57
CA PHE A 368 18.22 1.54 -2.86
C PHE A 368 19.49 0.69 -2.95
N SER A 369 19.80 0.00 -1.87
CA SER A 369 20.80 -1.07 -1.85
C SER A 369 20.39 -2.22 -2.79
N PRO A 370 21.35 -3.05 -3.23
CA PRO A 370 21.05 -4.27 -3.97
C PRO A 370 20.05 -5.20 -3.25
N GLU A 371 20.17 -5.33 -1.92
CA GLU A 371 19.30 -6.17 -1.08
C GLU A 371 17.86 -5.64 -1.05
N GLU A 372 17.67 -4.34 -0.84
CA GLU A 372 16.33 -3.72 -0.83
C GLU A 372 15.65 -3.84 -2.20
N ARG A 373 16.40 -3.65 -3.29
CA ARG A 373 15.87 -3.87 -4.64
C ARG A 373 15.45 -5.31 -4.85
N GLN A 374 16.24 -6.26 -4.36
CA GLN A 374 15.93 -7.68 -4.45
C GLN A 374 14.59 -8.00 -3.74
N ASP A 375 14.38 -7.50 -2.52
CA ASP A 375 13.15 -7.73 -1.76
C ASP A 375 11.93 -7.08 -2.41
N LEU A 376 12.08 -5.85 -2.92
CA LEU A 376 11.02 -5.17 -3.68
C LEU A 376 10.64 -5.94 -4.94
N VAL A 377 11.63 -6.45 -5.67
CA VAL A 377 11.38 -7.25 -6.88
C VAL A 377 10.61 -8.52 -6.57
N VAL A 378 10.98 -9.24 -5.50
CA VAL A 378 10.27 -10.46 -5.08
C VAL A 378 8.83 -10.14 -4.68
N THR A 379 8.63 -9.08 -3.89
CA THR A 379 7.30 -8.64 -3.43
C THR A 379 6.40 -8.26 -4.61
N LEU A 380 6.90 -7.42 -5.51
CA LEU A 380 6.17 -6.98 -6.71
C LEU A 380 5.85 -8.15 -7.66
N TYR A 381 6.79 -9.09 -7.80
CA TYR A 381 6.56 -10.28 -8.62
C TYR A 381 5.48 -11.18 -8.03
N HIS A 382 5.52 -11.43 -6.72
CA HIS A 382 4.51 -12.22 -6.02
C HIS A 382 3.12 -11.62 -6.14
N GLU A 383 3.01 -10.29 -5.96
CA GLU A 383 1.76 -9.54 -6.11
C GLU A 383 1.14 -9.71 -7.51
N LEU A 384 1.97 -9.62 -8.56
CA LEU A 384 1.49 -9.83 -9.93
C LEU A 384 0.99 -11.25 -10.17
N VAL A 385 1.65 -12.26 -9.60
CA VAL A 385 1.32 -13.67 -9.85
C VAL A 385 0.11 -14.12 -9.05
N GLU A 386 0.01 -13.76 -7.78
CA GLU A 386 -1.09 -14.19 -6.92
C GLU A 386 -2.38 -13.42 -7.16
N ASN A 387 -2.29 -12.09 -7.30
CA ASN A 387 -3.48 -11.24 -7.34
C ASN A 387 -3.96 -10.94 -8.77
N PHE A 388 -3.09 -11.14 -9.78
CA PHE A 388 -3.43 -10.84 -11.18
C PHE A 388 -3.03 -11.94 -12.19
N PRO A 389 -3.29 -13.23 -11.92
CA PRO A 389 -2.81 -14.36 -12.73
C PRO A 389 -3.34 -14.36 -14.18
N GLU A 390 -4.55 -13.81 -14.39
CA GLU A 390 -5.30 -13.85 -15.65
C GLU A 390 -5.73 -12.47 -16.15
N THR A 391 -4.93 -11.42 -15.95
CA THR A 391 -5.27 -10.10 -16.51
C THR A 391 -5.25 -10.16 -18.04
N SER A 392 -6.42 -10.34 -18.66
CA SER A 392 -6.58 -10.30 -20.11
C SER A 392 -6.51 -8.84 -20.58
N PHE A 393 -5.40 -8.42 -21.19
CA PHE A 393 -5.16 -7.06 -21.69
C PHE A 393 -5.93 -6.76 -22.99
N ASN A 394 -7.21 -7.10 -23.06
CA ASN A 394 -7.82 -7.39 -24.36
C ASN A 394 -8.69 -6.27 -24.94
N GLN A 395 -8.95 -5.16 -24.22
CA GLN A 395 -9.94 -4.17 -24.70
C GLN A 395 -9.51 -2.71 -24.59
N SER A 396 -8.95 -2.26 -23.47
CA SER A 396 -8.41 -0.89 -23.37
C SER A 396 -7.38 -0.73 -22.26
N ASP A 397 -6.56 0.32 -22.36
CA ASP A 397 -5.64 0.68 -21.28
C ASP A 397 -6.42 0.99 -19.99
N ASN A 398 -7.65 1.50 -20.06
CA ASN A 398 -8.41 1.87 -18.87
C ASN A 398 -8.88 0.66 -18.04
N ASP A 399 -8.94 -0.52 -18.65
CA ASP A 399 -9.42 -1.75 -18.00
C ASP A 399 -8.32 -2.51 -17.26
N ILE A 400 -7.06 -2.12 -17.47
CA ILE A 400 -5.92 -2.76 -16.83
C ILE A 400 -5.78 -2.22 -15.42
N PRO A 401 -5.79 -3.07 -14.37
CA PRO A 401 -5.51 -2.66 -13.01
C PRO A 401 -4.23 -1.86 -12.98
N TRP A 402 -4.32 -0.68 -12.38
CA TRP A 402 -3.26 0.30 -12.43
C TRP A 402 -2.04 -0.19 -11.61
N GLU A 403 -2.25 -1.10 -10.65
CA GLU A 403 -1.24 -1.86 -9.90
C GLU A 403 -0.33 -2.66 -10.86
N VAL A 404 -0.95 -3.33 -11.82
CA VAL A 404 -0.26 -4.10 -12.87
C VAL A 404 0.54 -3.14 -13.74
N LYS A 405 -0.04 -2.02 -14.15
CA LYS A 405 0.69 -0.98 -14.93
C LYS A 405 1.90 -0.43 -14.19
N CYS A 406 1.76 -0.12 -12.90
CA CYS A 406 2.84 0.44 -12.08
C CYS A 406 3.97 -0.56 -11.90
N THR A 407 3.63 -1.82 -11.63
CA THR A 407 4.65 -2.85 -11.44
C THR A 407 5.46 -3.07 -12.71
N TRP A 408 4.78 -3.18 -13.85
CA TRP A 408 5.46 -3.28 -15.14
C TRP A 408 6.26 -2.01 -15.48
N PHE A 409 5.77 -0.82 -15.10
CA PHE A 409 6.51 0.42 -15.23
C PHE A 409 7.81 0.40 -14.41
N ILE A 410 7.78 -0.09 -13.17
CA ILE A 410 8.96 -0.19 -12.30
C ILE A 410 9.95 -1.22 -12.88
N PHE A 411 9.47 -2.38 -13.32
CA PHE A 411 10.31 -3.43 -13.91
C PHE A 411 11.04 -2.99 -15.18
N GLN A 412 10.44 -2.12 -16.00
CA GLN A 412 11.12 -1.63 -17.20
C GLN A 412 12.21 -0.58 -16.93
N CYS A 413 12.31 -0.05 -15.71
CA CYS A 413 13.27 0.99 -15.38
C CYS A 413 14.71 0.45 -15.36
N ASP A 414 15.61 1.15 -16.04
CA ASP A 414 17.01 0.74 -16.16
C ASP A 414 17.68 0.72 -14.78
N GLY A 415 18.36 -0.39 -14.46
CA GLY A 415 19.06 -0.59 -13.18
C GLY A 415 18.18 -1.04 -12.02
N PHE A 416 16.84 -1.07 -12.14
CA PHE A 416 15.99 -1.61 -11.07
C PHE A 416 16.13 -3.14 -10.97
N LEU A 417 16.11 -3.84 -12.11
CA LEU A 417 16.23 -5.30 -12.20
C LEU A 417 17.68 -5.80 -12.27
N ASP A 418 18.61 -5.16 -11.56
CA ASP A 418 19.92 -5.73 -11.26
C ASP A 418 19.78 -6.67 -10.05
N THR A 419 19.08 -7.77 -10.28
CA THR A 419 18.56 -8.74 -9.30
C THR A 419 19.14 -10.14 -9.57
N THR A 420 18.77 -11.14 -8.76
CA THR A 420 19.19 -12.52 -8.96
C THR A 420 18.81 -13.08 -10.33
N GLN A 421 19.59 -14.06 -10.81
CA GLN A 421 19.33 -14.71 -12.09
C GLN A 421 17.95 -15.39 -12.17
N GLU A 422 17.47 -15.91 -11.03
CA GLU A 422 16.14 -16.51 -10.91
C GLU A 422 15.03 -15.49 -11.12
N ASN A 423 15.11 -14.33 -10.46
CA ASN A 423 14.16 -13.23 -10.67
C ASN A 423 14.14 -12.75 -12.12
N ILE A 424 15.32 -12.59 -12.73
CA ILE A 424 15.43 -12.23 -14.16
C ILE A 424 14.71 -13.26 -15.03
N ASN A 425 14.92 -14.55 -14.79
CA ASN A 425 14.27 -15.61 -15.58
C ASN A 425 12.75 -15.58 -15.40
N ASN A 426 12.26 -15.44 -14.16
CA ASN A 426 10.84 -15.45 -13.84
C ASN A 426 10.11 -14.22 -14.40
N ILE A 427 10.68 -13.03 -14.26
CA ILE A 427 10.10 -11.78 -14.79
C ILE A 427 10.06 -11.78 -16.31
N CYS A 428 11.12 -12.27 -16.97
CA CYS A 428 11.13 -12.43 -18.43
C CYS A 428 10.06 -13.42 -18.91
N GLN A 429 9.92 -14.55 -18.22
CA GLN A 429 8.88 -15.55 -18.52
C GLN A 429 7.49 -14.92 -18.42
N LEU A 430 7.21 -14.21 -17.33
CA LEU A 430 5.93 -13.54 -17.11
C LEU A 430 5.68 -12.43 -18.16
N ALA A 431 6.70 -11.66 -18.52
CA ALA A 431 6.61 -10.64 -19.56
C ALA A 431 6.28 -11.26 -20.93
N ALA A 432 6.91 -12.39 -21.26
CA ALA A 432 6.65 -13.14 -22.48
C ALA A 432 5.21 -13.69 -22.52
N GLU A 433 4.75 -14.29 -21.42
CA GLU A 433 3.37 -14.79 -21.30
C GLU A 433 2.35 -13.67 -21.50
N ASN A 434 2.54 -12.52 -20.86
CA ASN A 434 1.66 -11.36 -21.04
C ASN A 434 1.64 -10.84 -22.48
N LEU A 435 2.78 -10.86 -23.17
CA LEU A 435 2.85 -10.53 -24.59
C LEU A 435 2.15 -11.55 -25.49
N THR A 436 2.15 -12.85 -25.14
CA THR A 436 1.39 -13.85 -25.90
C THR A 436 -0.12 -13.77 -25.70
N ARG A 437 -0.57 -13.20 -24.57
CA ARG A 437 -1.99 -13.03 -24.27
C ARG A 437 -2.57 -11.73 -24.84
N THR A 438 -1.75 -10.73 -25.16
CA THR A 438 -2.23 -9.46 -25.70
C THR A 438 -2.64 -9.58 -27.17
N ALA A 439 -3.72 -8.87 -27.53
CA ALA A 439 -4.13 -8.63 -28.91
C ALA A 439 -3.68 -7.25 -29.43
N ASP A 440 -3.31 -6.33 -28.53
CA ASP A 440 -2.88 -4.96 -28.84
C ASP A 440 -1.51 -4.65 -28.21
N ILE A 441 -0.50 -4.35 -29.02
CA ILE A 441 0.85 -4.00 -28.53
C ILE A 441 0.97 -2.48 -28.27
N GLY A 442 -0.04 -1.71 -28.66
CA GLY A 442 -0.21 -0.28 -28.39
C GLY A 442 -0.55 0.04 -26.94
N LEU A 443 -1.03 -0.93 -26.16
CA LEU A 443 -1.35 -0.76 -24.74
C LEU A 443 -0.10 -0.56 -23.88
N SER A 444 -0.28 0.08 -22.73
CA SER A 444 0.77 0.43 -21.77
C SER A 444 1.54 -0.78 -21.23
N VAL A 445 0.86 -1.81 -20.72
CA VAL A 445 1.50 -2.99 -20.15
C VAL A 445 2.30 -3.79 -21.19
N PRO A 446 1.76 -4.13 -22.37
CA PRO A 446 2.54 -4.79 -23.41
C PRO A 446 3.80 -4.01 -23.81
N LYS A 447 3.74 -2.68 -23.87
CA LYS A 447 4.93 -1.83 -24.11
C LYS A 447 5.98 -1.98 -23.00
N TYR A 448 5.55 -2.01 -21.74
CA TYR A 448 6.45 -2.22 -20.60
C TYR A 448 7.07 -3.63 -20.62
N CYS A 449 6.27 -4.67 -20.84
CA CYS A 449 6.75 -6.06 -21.00
C CYS A 449 7.79 -6.18 -22.13
N LEU A 450 7.53 -5.53 -23.26
CA LEU A 450 8.46 -5.49 -24.39
C LEU A 450 9.79 -4.82 -24.01
N ASN A 451 9.73 -3.75 -23.22
CA ASN A 451 10.92 -3.05 -22.73
C ASN A 451 11.71 -3.89 -21.71
N VAL A 452 11.02 -4.60 -20.82
CA VAL A 452 11.61 -5.59 -19.90
C VAL A 452 12.36 -6.67 -20.69
N LEU A 453 11.71 -7.31 -21.67
CA LEU A 453 12.37 -8.31 -22.51
C LEU A 453 13.57 -7.73 -23.26
N ARG A 454 13.43 -6.54 -23.84
CA ARG A 454 14.54 -5.86 -24.54
C ARG A 454 15.78 -5.72 -23.64
N ASN A 455 15.57 -5.40 -22.36
CA ASN A 455 16.64 -5.13 -21.40
C ASN A 455 17.21 -6.42 -20.77
N LEU A 456 16.38 -7.44 -20.55
CA LEU A 456 16.75 -8.61 -19.75
C LEU A 456 16.94 -9.91 -20.51
N LEU A 457 16.42 -10.04 -21.73
CA LEU A 457 16.42 -11.31 -22.48
C LEU A 457 17.84 -11.84 -22.70
N ARG A 458 18.83 -10.96 -22.86
CA ARG A 458 20.26 -11.35 -22.97
C ARG A 458 20.93 -11.68 -21.63
N LYS A 459 20.32 -11.26 -20.51
CA LYS A 459 20.76 -11.59 -19.15
C LYS A 459 20.17 -12.93 -18.67
N MET A 460 19.19 -13.51 -19.37
CA MET A 460 18.65 -14.83 -19.02
C MET A 460 19.66 -15.95 -19.23
N THR A 461 19.48 -17.06 -18.49
CA THR A 461 20.22 -18.29 -18.78
C THR A 461 19.80 -18.86 -20.13
N ARG A 462 20.76 -19.33 -20.95
CA ARG A 462 20.50 -19.83 -22.31
C ARG A 462 19.43 -20.91 -22.36
N GLN A 463 19.44 -21.85 -21.40
CA GLN A 463 18.48 -22.95 -21.33
C GLN A 463 17.05 -22.45 -21.06
N ARG A 464 16.87 -21.53 -20.11
CA ARG A 464 15.55 -20.94 -19.80
C ARG A 464 15.06 -20.06 -20.94
N ALA A 465 15.94 -19.24 -21.52
CA ALA A 465 15.60 -18.41 -22.67
C ALA A 465 15.10 -19.26 -23.84
N LEU A 466 15.83 -20.32 -24.21
CA LEU A 466 15.41 -21.22 -25.29
C LEU A 466 14.07 -21.90 -24.97
N ALA A 467 13.92 -22.45 -23.76
CA ALA A 467 12.68 -23.12 -23.34
C ALA A 467 11.46 -22.19 -23.43
N MET A 468 11.58 -20.95 -22.91
CA MET A 468 10.53 -19.93 -22.97
C MET A 468 10.12 -19.60 -24.40
N VAL A 469 11.11 -19.36 -25.26
CA VAL A 469 10.87 -18.94 -26.65
C VAL A 469 10.16 -20.05 -27.43
N THR A 470 10.60 -21.30 -27.28
CA THR A 470 9.99 -22.46 -27.93
C THR A 470 8.60 -22.77 -27.37
N SER A 471 8.40 -22.74 -26.06
CA SER A 471 7.10 -23.11 -25.46
C SER A 471 5.99 -22.12 -25.78
N LEU A 472 6.32 -20.83 -25.86
CA LEU A 472 5.34 -19.76 -26.06
C LEU A 472 5.15 -19.40 -27.54
N ASN A 473 5.98 -19.92 -28.45
CA ASN A 473 6.04 -19.48 -29.85
C ASN A 473 6.12 -17.94 -29.97
N LEU A 474 6.83 -17.31 -29.02
CA LEU A 474 6.76 -15.87 -28.76
C LEU A 474 7.12 -15.05 -30.00
N LYS A 475 8.14 -15.49 -30.74
CA LYS A 475 8.59 -14.82 -31.96
C LYS A 475 7.49 -14.74 -33.02
N SER A 476 6.80 -15.86 -33.29
CA SER A 476 5.67 -15.87 -34.24
C SER A 476 4.57 -14.93 -33.79
N HIS A 477 4.21 -14.94 -32.50
CA HIS A 477 3.14 -14.08 -31.98
C HIS A 477 3.47 -12.59 -32.11
N LEU A 478 4.70 -12.18 -31.79
CA LEU A 478 5.13 -10.79 -31.94
C LEU A 478 5.10 -10.32 -33.40
N VAL A 479 5.38 -11.22 -34.34
CA VAL A 479 5.27 -10.95 -35.78
C VAL A 479 3.82 -10.83 -36.20
N ASP A 480 2.93 -11.68 -35.67
CA ASP A 480 1.50 -11.58 -35.90
C ASP A 480 0.94 -10.24 -35.43
N LEU A 481 1.28 -9.81 -34.22
CA LEU A 481 0.89 -8.51 -33.68
C LEU A 481 1.39 -7.35 -34.54
N LEU A 482 2.65 -7.40 -34.98
CA LEU A 482 3.21 -6.38 -35.86
C LEU A 482 2.51 -6.34 -37.24
N SER A 483 2.11 -7.50 -37.76
CA SER A 483 1.44 -7.60 -39.08
C SER A 483 -0.03 -7.21 -39.05
N GLY A 484 -0.71 -7.41 -37.92
CA GLY A 484 -2.15 -7.21 -37.78
C GLY A 484 -2.58 -5.80 -37.36
N GLN A 485 -1.63 -4.93 -36.98
CA GLN A 485 -1.93 -3.62 -36.41
C GLN A 485 -1.40 -2.47 -37.27
N ASN A 486 -2.10 -1.33 -37.21
CA ASN A 486 -1.69 -0.11 -37.91
C ASN A 486 -0.42 0.48 -37.25
N GLN A 487 0.68 0.60 -37.98
CA GLN A 487 1.95 1.10 -37.43
C GLN A 487 1.85 2.53 -36.87
N ASP A 488 0.95 3.36 -37.42
CA ASP A 488 0.70 4.71 -36.92
C ASP A 488 0.08 4.69 -35.51
N SER A 489 -0.74 3.68 -35.19
CA SER A 489 -1.38 3.56 -33.88
C SER A 489 -0.42 3.02 -32.81
N ILE A 490 0.50 2.13 -33.20
CA ILE A 490 1.46 1.52 -32.27
C ILE A 490 2.63 2.47 -31.97
N GLY A 491 3.00 3.31 -32.94
CA GLY A 491 4.08 4.28 -32.86
C GLY A 491 5.47 3.70 -33.11
N ILE A 492 6.32 4.48 -33.79
CA ILE A 492 7.65 4.04 -34.28
C ILE A 492 8.60 3.52 -33.19
N LYS A 493 8.52 4.06 -31.97
CA LYS A 493 9.36 3.61 -30.84
C LYS A 493 9.05 2.16 -30.48
N THR A 494 7.78 1.77 -30.49
CA THR A 494 7.33 0.42 -30.18
C THR A 494 7.73 -0.55 -31.29
N VAL A 495 7.58 -0.16 -32.56
CA VAL A 495 8.06 -0.95 -33.71
C VAL A 495 9.56 -1.23 -33.59
N TYR A 496 10.34 -0.22 -33.23
CA TYR A 496 11.78 -0.39 -33.01
C TYR A 496 12.11 -1.33 -31.83
N MET A 497 11.33 -1.28 -30.75
CA MET A 497 11.48 -2.22 -29.63
C MET A 497 11.13 -3.65 -30.06
N LEU A 498 10.07 -3.84 -30.85
CA LEU A 498 9.69 -5.14 -31.40
C LEU A 498 10.82 -5.73 -32.24
N PHE A 499 11.44 -4.93 -33.10
CA PHE A 499 12.56 -5.37 -33.93
C PHE A 499 13.74 -5.84 -33.08
N LYS A 500 14.07 -5.12 -32.01
CA LYS A 500 15.15 -5.51 -31.09
C LYS A 500 14.85 -6.81 -30.35
N VAL A 501 13.62 -6.98 -29.90
CA VAL A 501 13.20 -8.21 -29.20
C VAL A 501 13.20 -9.37 -30.17
N ILE A 502 12.57 -9.26 -31.34
CA ILE A 502 12.57 -10.29 -32.40
C ILE A 502 14.00 -10.67 -32.79
N TYR A 503 14.90 -9.69 -32.97
CA TYR A 503 16.31 -9.96 -33.24
C TYR A 503 17.00 -10.75 -32.11
N ALA A 504 16.73 -10.39 -30.86
CA ALA A 504 17.29 -11.10 -29.70
C ALA A 504 16.74 -12.54 -29.60
N LEU A 505 15.48 -12.76 -29.94
CA LEU A 505 14.86 -14.09 -30.03
C LEU A 505 15.54 -14.94 -31.11
N THR A 506 15.74 -14.40 -32.32
CA THR A 506 16.46 -15.10 -33.40
C THR A 506 17.88 -15.48 -33.00
N TYR A 507 18.56 -14.64 -32.22
CA TYR A 507 19.88 -14.99 -31.71
C TYR A 507 19.87 -16.18 -30.73
N ILE A 508 18.84 -16.26 -29.88
CA ILE A 508 18.65 -17.38 -28.95
C ILE A 508 18.40 -18.68 -29.73
N GLU A 509 17.62 -18.60 -30.80
CA GLU A 509 17.22 -19.73 -31.67
C GLU A 509 18.29 -20.15 -32.69
N ARG A 510 19.44 -19.47 -32.77
CA ARG A 510 20.41 -19.62 -33.88
C ARG A 510 20.90 -21.05 -34.13
N ASP A 511 20.93 -21.90 -33.11
CA ASP A 511 21.40 -23.29 -33.25
C ASP A 511 20.34 -24.19 -33.89
N ASN A 512 19.08 -23.74 -33.91
CA ASN A 512 17.93 -24.43 -34.51
C ASN A 512 17.49 -23.78 -35.84
N ARG A 513 18.36 -22.96 -36.47
CA ARG A 513 18.03 -22.19 -37.68
C ARG A 513 17.52 -23.04 -38.85
N SER A 514 17.92 -24.31 -38.92
CA SER A 514 17.53 -25.24 -39.99
C SER A 514 16.27 -26.06 -39.65
N ASP A 515 15.60 -25.79 -38.53
CA ASP A 515 14.28 -26.37 -38.22
C ASP A 515 13.23 -25.81 -39.20
N PRO A 516 12.47 -26.65 -39.92
CA PRO A 516 11.44 -26.19 -40.85
C PRO A 516 10.41 -25.23 -40.25
N LEU A 517 10.05 -25.40 -38.97
CA LEU A 517 9.13 -24.49 -38.28
C LEU A 517 9.77 -23.12 -38.08
N GLN A 518 11.05 -23.11 -37.71
CA GLN A 518 11.83 -21.89 -37.53
C GLN A 518 11.99 -21.13 -38.85
N ILE A 519 12.28 -21.84 -39.94
CA ILE A 519 12.37 -21.28 -41.30
C ILE A 519 11.04 -20.61 -41.69
N SER A 520 9.90 -21.25 -41.41
CA SER A 520 8.58 -20.68 -41.70
C SER A 520 8.29 -19.42 -40.87
N VAL A 521 8.64 -19.42 -39.58
CA VAL A 521 8.52 -18.24 -38.72
C VAL A 521 9.44 -17.13 -39.21
N ASP A 522 10.68 -17.44 -39.60
CA ASP A 522 11.65 -16.48 -40.12
C ASP A 522 11.22 -15.88 -41.47
N GLU A 523 10.60 -16.66 -42.36
CA GLU A 523 10.00 -16.17 -43.60
C GLU A 523 8.92 -15.11 -43.30
N LYS A 524 8.04 -15.42 -42.36
CA LYS A 524 6.98 -14.52 -41.91
C LYS A 524 7.58 -13.26 -41.25
N CYS A 525 8.60 -13.42 -40.39
CA CYS A 525 9.32 -12.32 -39.76
C CYS A 525 9.87 -11.36 -40.81
N ILE A 526 10.65 -11.86 -41.77
CA ILE A 526 11.24 -11.03 -42.81
C ILE A 526 10.15 -10.29 -43.56
N SER A 527 9.12 -10.98 -44.04
CA SER A 527 8.04 -10.35 -44.81
C SER A 527 7.38 -9.22 -44.02
N THR A 528 7.06 -9.43 -42.74
CA THR A 528 6.40 -8.43 -41.90
C THR A 528 7.32 -7.27 -41.53
N LEU A 529 8.56 -7.56 -41.10
CA LEU A 529 9.54 -6.54 -40.75
C LEU A 529 9.89 -5.68 -41.98
N MET A 530 10.00 -6.31 -43.15
CA MET A 530 10.26 -5.65 -44.43
C MET A 530 9.10 -4.74 -44.85
N GLN A 531 7.85 -5.23 -44.74
CA GLN A 531 6.68 -4.39 -44.98
C GLN A 531 6.66 -3.19 -44.01
N SER A 532 6.98 -3.44 -42.74
CA SER A 532 7.02 -2.36 -41.74
C SER A 532 8.09 -1.32 -42.01
N VAL A 533 9.29 -1.73 -42.44
CA VAL A 533 10.34 -0.78 -42.84
C VAL A 533 9.99 -0.04 -44.13
N TRP A 534 9.30 -0.70 -45.07
CA TRP A 534 8.83 -0.05 -46.29
C TRP A 534 7.81 1.06 -45.98
N ASP A 535 6.85 0.80 -45.11
CA ASP A 535 5.86 1.78 -44.69
C ASP A 535 6.54 2.98 -43.99
N LEU A 536 7.53 2.71 -43.13
CA LEU A 536 8.38 3.74 -42.50
C LEU A 536 9.32 4.46 -43.48
N PHE A 537 9.65 3.87 -44.64
CA PHE A 537 10.58 4.42 -45.63
C PHE A 537 10.04 5.72 -46.24
N PHE A 538 8.73 5.82 -46.41
CA PHE A 538 8.07 7.02 -46.95
C PHE A 538 8.04 8.19 -45.96
N GLU A 539 8.42 7.97 -44.69
CA GLU A 539 8.45 9.01 -43.65
C GLU A 539 9.86 9.57 -43.34
N GLY A 540 10.93 9.09 -44.00
CA GLY A 540 12.29 9.62 -43.82
C GLY A 540 13.02 9.20 -42.53
N LYS A 541 12.55 8.17 -41.80
CA LYS A 541 13.11 7.74 -40.49
C LYS A 541 13.89 6.40 -40.51
N VAL A 542 14.56 6.09 -41.63
CA VAL A 542 14.84 4.69 -42.04
C VAL A 542 16.16 4.06 -41.57
N LEU A 543 17.18 4.85 -41.24
CA LEU A 543 18.55 4.34 -41.05
C LEU A 543 18.70 3.31 -39.90
N LYS A 544 18.04 3.54 -38.77
CA LYS A 544 18.14 2.65 -37.59
C LYS A 544 17.43 1.30 -37.82
N PRO A 545 16.16 1.25 -38.28
CA PRO A 545 15.50 -0.02 -38.63
C PRO A 545 16.26 -0.85 -39.66
N LEU A 546 16.85 -0.22 -40.68
CA LEU A 546 17.64 -0.91 -41.70
C LEU A 546 18.90 -1.59 -41.12
N SER A 547 19.57 -0.96 -40.14
CA SER A 547 20.73 -1.58 -39.48
C SER A 547 20.36 -2.86 -38.71
N ILE A 548 19.23 -2.86 -38.00
CA ILE A 548 18.75 -4.04 -37.27
C ILE A 548 18.32 -5.14 -38.25
N LEU A 549 17.63 -4.78 -39.33
CA LEU A 549 17.28 -5.73 -40.39
C LEU A 549 18.53 -6.34 -41.04
N THR A 550 19.57 -5.54 -41.24
CA THR A 550 20.83 -6.03 -41.81
C THR A 550 21.45 -7.07 -40.91
N ASP A 551 21.54 -6.81 -39.60
CA ASP A 551 22.07 -7.79 -38.63
C ASP A 551 21.16 -9.02 -38.48
N TYR A 552 19.84 -8.86 -38.66
CA TYR A 552 18.87 -9.95 -38.62
C TYR A 552 19.09 -10.93 -39.79
N VAL A 553 19.23 -10.40 -41.00
CA VAL A 553 19.47 -11.15 -42.25
C VAL A 553 20.70 -12.06 -42.13
N GLN A 554 21.74 -11.65 -41.39
CA GLN A 554 22.95 -12.46 -41.18
C GLN A 554 22.73 -13.70 -40.31
N ARG A 555 21.58 -13.84 -39.64
CA ARG A 555 21.37 -14.82 -38.56
C ARG A 555 20.31 -15.87 -38.85
N ILE A 556 19.60 -15.71 -39.95
CA ILE A 556 18.53 -16.61 -40.38
C ILE A 556 19.03 -17.56 -41.47
N ASP A 557 18.33 -18.68 -41.63
CA ASP A 557 18.69 -19.67 -42.66
C ASP A 557 18.43 -19.10 -44.06
N THR A 558 19.38 -19.32 -44.97
CA THR A 558 19.32 -18.79 -46.33
C THR A 558 18.21 -19.40 -47.18
N SER A 559 17.69 -20.56 -46.78
CA SER A 559 16.54 -21.20 -47.40
C SER A 559 15.28 -20.32 -47.34
N VAL A 560 15.22 -19.38 -46.40
CA VAL A 560 14.13 -18.39 -46.30
C VAL A 560 14.05 -17.50 -47.55
N TYR A 561 15.16 -17.31 -48.28
CA TYR A 561 15.18 -16.48 -49.50
C TYR A 561 14.77 -17.22 -50.77
N ALA A 562 14.69 -18.57 -50.73
CA ALA A 562 14.40 -19.42 -51.88
C ALA A 562 12.89 -19.63 -52.15
N VAL A 563 12.01 -18.84 -51.50
CA VAL A 563 10.56 -19.05 -51.52
C VAL A 563 9.90 -18.49 -52.79
N LYS A 564 9.24 -19.36 -53.58
CA LYS A 564 8.62 -19.05 -54.88
C LYS A 564 7.26 -18.33 -54.77
N THR A 565 7.22 -17.06 -54.34
CA THR A 565 5.95 -16.30 -54.18
C THR A 565 6.01 -14.82 -54.62
N GLN A 566 4.86 -14.15 -54.80
CA GLN A 566 4.79 -12.69 -55.08
C GLN A 566 5.45 -11.83 -53.97
N LYS A 567 5.55 -12.37 -52.74
CA LYS A 567 6.27 -11.73 -51.62
C LYS A 567 7.78 -11.66 -51.89
N GLN A 568 8.32 -12.61 -52.66
CA GLN A 568 9.74 -12.67 -53.05
C GLN A 568 10.20 -11.42 -53.81
N ARG A 569 9.37 -10.91 -54.72
CA ARG A 569 9.66 -9.69 -55.49
C ARG A 569 9.83 -8.47 -54.57
N ARG A 570 9.05 -8.38 -53.50
CA ARG A 570 9.15 -7.33 -52.47
C ARG A 570 10.41 -7.49 -51.63
N VAL A 571 10.72 -8.71 -51.21
CA VAL A 571 11.94 -9.05 -50.46
C VAL A 571 13.20 -8.68 -51.26
N ILE A 572 13.27 -9.06 -52.55
CA ILE A 572 14.40 -8.72 -53.44
C ILE A 572 14.52 -7.19 -53.60
N SER A 573 13.41 -6.50 -53.84
CA SER A 573 13.39 -5.04 -53.98
C SER A 573 13.93 -4.34 -52.72
N LEU A 574 13.52 -4.80 -51.54
CA LEU A 574 13.94 -4.26 -50.25
C LEU A 574 15.38 -4.61 -49.91
N LEU A 575 15.85 -5.83 -50.19
CA LEU A 575 17.28 -6.19 -50.09
C LEU A 575 18.13 -5.34 -51.04
N GLY A 576 17.62 -5.00 -52.22
CA GLY A 576 18.25 -4.04 -53.13
C GLY A 576 18.34 -2.63 -52.56
N ILE A 577 17.30 -2.16 -51.87
CA ILE A 577 17.34 -0.88 -51.15
C ILE A 577 18.33 -0.93 -49.98
N MET A 578 18.33 -2.01 -49.20
CA MET A 578 19.29 -2.22 -48.11
C MET A 578 20.73 -2.21 -48.65
N MET A 579 20.98 -2.88 -49.77
CA MET A 579 22.26 -2.89 -50.47
C MET A 579 22.70 -1.46 -50.81
N CYS A 580 21.84 -0.63 -51.42
CA CYS A 580 22.14 0.78 -51.69
C CYS A 580 22.32 1.65 -50.44
N CYS A 581 21.69 1.30 -49.32
CA CYS A 581 21.84 2.05 -48.07
C CYS A 581 23.14 1.70 -47.33
N VAL A 582 23.65 0.47 -47.50
CA VAL A 582 24.81 -0.05 -46.78
C VAL A 582 26.09 0.01 -47.62
N ASP A 583 25.99 -0.13 -48.94
CA ASP A 583 27.09 -0.04 -49.89
C ASP A 583 26.91 1.18 -50.80
N LYS A 584 27.84 2.15 -50.69
CA LYS A 584 27.80 3.40 -51.46
C LYS A 584 28.01 3.20 -52.95
N ASN A 585 28.55 2.04 -53.36
CA ASN A 585 28.83 1.72 -54.75
C ASN A 585 27.72 0.88 -55.40
N ALA A 586 26.70 0.48 -54.64
CA ALA A 586 25.62 -0.35 -55.13
C ALA A 586 24.59 0.44 -55.95
N THR A 587 24.25 -0.07 -57.13
CA THR A 587 23.19 0.47 -57.98
C THR A 587 21.81 -0.03 -57.54
N ARG A 588 20.80 0.83 -57.66
CA ARG A 588 19.42 0.49 -57.32
C ARG A 588 18.89 -0.53 -58.32
N LEU A 589 18.40 -1.66 -57.83
CA LEU A 589 17.81 -2.70 -58.66
C LEU A 589 16.64 -2.12 -59.48
N THR A 590 16.67 -2.36 -60.79
CA THR A 590 15.56 -2.00 -61.68
C THR A 590 14.45 -3.06 -61.62
N GLY A 591 13.26 -2.72 -62.13
CA GLY A 591 12.16 -3.69 -62.24
C GLY A 591 12.53 -4.92 -63.07
N ASP A 592 13.39 -4.76 -64.06
CA ASP A 592 13.89 -5.83 -64.93
C ASP A 592 14.95 -6.67 -64.22
N THR A 593 15.89 -6.04 -63.50
CA THR A 593 16.88 -6.72 -62.64
C THR A 593 16.18 -7.60 -61.60
N ILE A 594 15.11 -7.10 -60.98
CA ILE A 594 14.31 -7.86 -60.01
C ILE A 594 13.59 -9.05 -60.68
N ASN A 595 13.04 -8.85 -61.88
CA ASN A 595 12.37 -9.93 -62.61
C ASN A 595 13.35 -11.03 -63.03
N GLU A 596 14.56 -10.66 -63.42
CA GLU A 596 15.64 -11.58 -63.75
C GLU A 596 16.05 -12.40 -62.52
N ILE A 597 16.25 -11.76 -61.35
CA ILE A 597 16.51 -12.47 -60.07
C ILE A 597 15.38 -13.45 -59.74
N CYS A 598 14.12 -13.03 -59.84
CA CYS A 598 12.96 -13.89 -59.56
C CYS A 598 12.92 -15.11 -60.50
N LYS A 599 13.11 -14.90 -61.81
CA LYS A 599 13.17 -15.97 -62.82
C LYS A 599 14.24 -16.99 -62.45
N HIS A 600 15.40 -16.46 -62.07
CA HIS A 600 16.53 -17.24 -61.67
C HIS A 600 16.23 -18.12 -60.43
N ILE A 601 15.69 -17.55 -59.36
CA ILE A 601 15.29 -18.35 -58.20
C ILE A 601 14.19 -19.38 -58.55
N TYR A 602 13.31 -19.07 -59.50
CA TYR A 602 12.26 -19.98 -59.95
C TYR A 602 12.81 -21.21 -60.68
N GLU A 603 13.81 -21.01 -61.54
CA GLU A 603 14.50 -22.04 -62.33
C GLU A 603 15.42 -22.93 -61.46
N TYR A 604 15.82 -22.46 -60.28
CA TYR A 604 16.53 -23.27 -59.31
C TYR A 604 15.58 -24.32 -58.69
N ASP A 605 15.79 -25.59 -59.05
CA ASP A 605 14.90 -26.72 -58.71
C ASP A 605 15.43 -27.58 -57.53
N ASN A 606 16.54 -27.18 -56.90
CA ASN A 606 17.17 -28.00 -55.87
C ASN A 606 16.70 -27.58 -54.46
N LYS A 607 15.93 -28.45 -53.81
CA LYS A 607 15.26 -28.20 -52.51
C LYS A 607 16.18 -28.29 -51.29
N GLU A 608 17.45 -28.65 -51.45
CA GLU A 608 18.29 -29.07 -50.31
C GLU A 608 19.26 -28.00 -49.80
N ASP A 609 19.54 -26.94 -50.56
CA ASP A 609 20.52 -25.95 -50.13
C ASP A 609 20.18 -24.55 -50.66
N GLY A 610 19.68 -23.72 -49.75
CA GLY A 610 19.33 -22.32 -50.02
C GLY A 610 20.53 -21.42 -50.29
N LEU A 611 21.78 -21.83 -49.97
CA LEU A 611 22.98 -21.04 -50.29
C LEU A 611 23.33 -21.16 -51.77
N LYS A 612 23.17 -22.37 -52.32
CA LYS A 612 23.43 -22.66 -53.73
C LYS A 612 22.50 -21.92 -54.69
N VAL A 613 21.39 -21.34 -54.22
CA VAL A 613 20.56 -20.46 -55.05
C VAL A 613 21.33 -19.21 -55.45
N PHE A 614 22.12 -18.62 -54.54
CA PHE A 614 22.89 -17.41 -54.81
C PHE A 614 24.10 -17.72 -55.69
N GLU A 615 24.80 -18.82 -55.43
CA GLU A 615 25.85 -19.32 -56.33
C GLU A 615 25.32 -19.59 -57.73
N TRP A 616 24.15 -20.21 -57.85
CA TRP A 616 23.50 -20.48 -59.12
C TRP A 616 23.11 -19.19 -59.85
N ILE A 617 22.61 -18.17 -59.13
CA ILE A 617 22.31 -16.84 -59.72
C ILE A 617 23.60 -16.20 -60.25
N VAL A 618 24.68 -16.22 -59.46
CA VAL A 618 25.98 -15.67 -59.86
C VAL A 618 26.53 -16.40 -61.10
N LYS A 619 26.36 -17.72 -61.19
CA LYS A 619 26.85 -18.54 -62.31
C LYS A 619 25.99 -18.47 -63.58
N LYS A 620 24.69 -18.18 -63.47
CA LYS A 620 23.74 -18.26 -64.59
C LYS A 620 23.25 -16.91 -65.11
N SER A 621 23.37 -15.84 -64.34
CA SER A 621 22.96 -14.51 -64.79
C SER A 621 24.06 -13.85 -65.62
N GLU A 622 23.69 -13.32 -66.79
CA GLU A 622 24.56 -12.47 -67.61
C GLU A 622 24.58 -11.02 -67.10
N SER A 623 23.68 -10.67 -66.18
CA SER A 623 23.58 -9.33 -65.59
C SER A 623 24.53 -9.14 -64.42
N LYS A 624 25.48 -8.21 -64.58
CA LYS A 624 26.41 -7.81 -63.51
C LYS A 624 25.70 -7.30 -62.26
N GLU A 625 24.54 -6.68 -62.42
CA GLU A 625 23.73 -6.18 -61.29
C GLU A 625 23.08 -7.33 -60.51
N VAL A 626 22.55 -8.34 -61.20
CA VAL A 626 21.94 -9.53 -60.60
C VAL A 626 22.99 -10.38 -59.87
N ALA A 627 24.14 -10.61 -60.51
CA ALA A 627 25.27 -11.29 -59.89
C ALA A 627 25.85 -10.49 -58.71
N GLY A 628 25.94 -9.16 -58.84
CA GLY A 628 26.37 -8.26 -57.76
C GLY A 628 25.45 -8.32 -56.54
N TRP A 629 24.13 -8.31 -56.76
CA TRP A 629 23.14 -8.49 -55.69
C TRP A 629 23.27 -9.85 -55.01
N ALA A 630 23.37 -10.94 -55.78
CA ALA A 630 23.49 -12.29 -55.22
C ALA A 630 24.79 -12.46 -54.40
N ARG A 631 25.91 -11.89 -54.85
CA ARG A 631 27.16 -11.84 -54.07
C ARG A 631 27.01 -11.03 -52.78
N TRP A 632 26.35 -9.87 -52.84
CA TRP A 632 26.13 -9.04 -51.65
C TRP A 632 25.29 -9.78 -50.61
N VAL A 633 24.18 -10.42 -51.02
CA VAL A 633 23.34 -11.20 -50.11
C VAL A 633 24.11 -12.40 -49.55
N SER A 634 24.82 -13.16 -50.40
CA SER A 634 25.63 -14.31 -49.99
C SER A 634 26.72 -13.92 -48.97
N GLY A 635 27.46 -12.84 -49.24
CA GLY A 635 28.50 -12.34 -48.35
C GLY A 635 27.96 -11.90 -46.99
N ARG A 636 26.73 -11.36 -46.95
CA ARG A 636 26.04 -11.03 -45.68
C ARG A 636 25.56 -12.28 -44.95
N CYS A 637 25.28 -13.36 -45.64
CA CYS A 637 24.99 -14.67 -45.04
C CYS A 637 26.27 -15.45 -44.63
N GLY A 638 27.46 -14.85 -44.80
CA GLY A 638 28.73 -15.46 -44.41
C GLY A 638 29.32 -16.45 -45.42
N VAL A 639 28.92 -16.37 -46.69
CA VAL A 639 29.38 -17.25 -47.76
C VAL A 639 30.03 -16.43 -48.87
N GLU A 640 31.33 -16.66 -49.09
CA GLU A 640 32.07 -16.12 -50.23
C GLU A 640 31.86 -17.02 -51.46
N ILE A 641 31.42 -16.41 -52.58
CA ILE A 641 31.26 -17.09 -53.86
C ILE A 641 32.54 -16.84 -54.66
N GLU A 642 33.35 -17.88 -54.90
CA GLU A 642 34.62 -17.79 -55.66
C GLU A 642 34.36 -17.41 -57.14
N GLU A 643 35.30 -16.65 -57.73
CA GLU A 643 35.29 -16.28 -59.15
C GLU A 643 35.76 -17.47 -60.01
N ASP A 644 34.89 -18.00 -60.87
CA ASP A 644 35.35 -18.85 -61.99
C ASP A 644 35.91 -17.92 -63.09
N GLU A 645 37.19 -18.09 -63.44
CA GLU A 645 37.86 -17.39 -64.55
C GLU A 645 37.10 -17.54 -65.88
N GLU A 646 37.05 -16.46 -66.67
CA GLU A 646 36.36 -16.36 -67.96
C GLU A 646 36.63 -17.56 -68.91
N VAL A 647 35.58 -18.30 -69.29
CA VAL A 647 35.62 -19.16 -70.48
C VAL A 647 35.04 -18.39 -71.67
N GLU A 648 35.90 -18.12 -72.67
CA GLU A 648 35.56 -17.42 -73.92
C GLU A 648 34.29 -17.98 -74.62
N PRO A 649 33.44 -17.12 -75.21
CA PRO A 649 32.25 -17.56 -75.93
C PRO A 649 32.59 -18.09 -77.34
N ALA A 650 32.07 -19.27 -77.66
CA ALA A 650 32.19 -19.91 -78.97
C ALA A 650 31.62 -19.03 -80.11
N ALA A 651 32.50 -18.63 -81.02
CA ALA A 651 32.16 -17.89 -82.23
C ALA A 651 31.26 -18.70 -83.18
N LYS A 652 30.16 -18.06 -83.61
CA LYS A 652 29.31 -18.50 -84.74
C LYS A 652 30.16 -18.60 -86.02
N ARG A 653 30.30 -19.82 -86.56
CA ARG A 653 30.77 -20.05 -87.93
C ARG A 653 29.68 -19.68 -88.93
N VAL A 654 29.91 -18.60 -89.69
CA VAL A 654 29.34 -18.41 -91.03
C VAL A 654 30.39 -18.90 -92.02
N LYS A 655 30.06 -19.86 -92.89
CA LYS A 655 30.89 -20.25 -94.04
C LYS A 655 30.53 -19.40 -95.27
N PRO A 656 31.51 -18.98 -96.10
CA PRO A 656 31.23 -18.49 -97.44
C PRO A 656 31.16 -19.65 -98.47
N LEU A 657 30.25 -19.46 -99.43
CA LEU A 657 29.83 -20.29 -100.58
C LEU A 657 29.14 -21.62 -100.27
#